data_AF-A0A6P1ZFK6-F1
#
_entry.id   AF-A0A6P1ZFK6-F1
#
_cell.length_a   1.000
_cell.length_b   1.000
_cell.length_c   1.000
_cell.angle_alpha   90.00
_cell.angle_beta   90.00
_cell.angle_gamma   90.00
#
_symmetry.space_group_name_H-M   'P 1'
#
loop_
_entity.id
_entity.type
_entity.pdbx_description
1 polymer ?
#
loop_
_entity_poly.entity_id
_entity_poly.type
_entity_poly.pdbx_seq_one_letter_code
_entity_poly.pdbx_strand_id
1 'polypeptide(L)'
;MSNTKTVVTTCTRDCPNTCGLLATVENGRLVSLKGDPNHPYTLGTTCVKAARYINRVYSKERVTHPMIRKNGEWRRATWDEAFDLIAERMKTIRDESGPEAILYYQGYGERTALKLLNRYFFNLFGGVTTLRGSLCGGTGQASQNLDFGERISHDPLDHYNSASMVLWARNPVSTNISLVPVIRDIKKRGGRIVLIDPVKTRSAALADLHITPKPGRDVYLAMATAKLILALGAQDAEFVEKHAVGFDKYVEILARYSVMELCSLADVPMDQVVSLADVFMSQRPTSILLGWGLHRHKSAHLSIRAIDALGAIAGIIGVPGGGVSQGFEEYGPYDQSYWGDELNPPRRTLLMPVIGDELLGTDDPPIRMIYVTASNPVCMAPNSDKVAEGFRKAEFVVYSGHFMDDTSDYADVFLPATTFLEEEDVMATYGHNWVGPVNRAIPPVGECRSEFDMFQGLAERLDFADRFRREAKAWIKDVCAPIWKQGCTPEQLRTGAFRLDAPMAPYEDKTFPTPSGKFQFMTEFDPAEVNGADDMFPYKLITCAPHGYICSERTIADHEPLPVIRLHPDEAARRGLENGSVVLVSSKQGQVRATLQTVEGMRRDVAAADRGGWLKAGHGLNLLTKDLASTVGMGTPYYETTVSVERCPEDEFLGLRILVVQNQERTVPAFLGKELTRLGAVLDICMPFAGDPLPETPEDFDGLVVLGGAQNAFDDENYAYFTLLMRLMRAFDAQGKPVAGICLGCQLLSRAWGGEPFSCGGLEYGFTELSLTEAGKADPVLGGPLPRLMEFHEDSFIPPANAVPLVEGEFCRNQCFRIGKASYGFQFHFEIDSKIIELWIQRFRSQQMGNYNKYSELYDDAFFETMEAELPLLLTGSQAFCSRVAANWLRLCAKRRSEAQ
;
A
#
# COMPACT_ATOMS: atom_id res chain seq x y z
N MET A 1 13.73 -28.35 -42.78
CA MET A 1 13.14 -29.03 -41.61
C MET A 1 13.11 -28.01 -40.49
N SER A 2 11.94 -27.67 -39.92
CA SER A 2 11.92 -26.75 -38.77
C SER A 2 12.58 -27.43 -37.57
N ASN A 3 13.54 -26.76 -36.94
CA ASN A 3 14.18 -27.27 -35.73
C ASN A 3 13.25 -26.95 -34.54
N THR A 4 12.35 -27.88 -34.23
CA THR A 4 11.41 -27.78 -33.11
C THR A 4 11.93 -28.61 -31.94
N LYS A 5 12.05 -28.00 -30.75
CA LYS A 5 12.38 -28.69 -29.50
C LYS A 5 11.38 -28.34 -28.41
N THR A 6 11.17 -29.25 -27.48
CA THR A 6 10.39 -29.02 -26.26
C THR A 6 11.30 -29.14 -25.05
N VAL A 7 11.23 -28.17 -24.15
CA VAL A 7 12.04 -28.11 -22.93
C VAL A 7 11.11 -28.18 -21.72
N VAL A 8 11.37 -29.14 -20.82
CA VAL A 8 10.72 -29.22 -19.50
C VAL A 8 11.30 -28.13 -18.62
N THR A 9 10.47 -27.33 -17.95
CA THR A 9 10.92 -26.28 -17.02
C THR A 9 9.84 -26.04 -15.96
N THR A 10 10.09 -25.14 -15.01
CA THR A 10 9.19 -24.86 -13.89
C THR A 10 8.82 -23.38 -13.86
N CYS A 11 7.55 -23.08 -13.60
CA CYS A 11 7.09 -21.70 -13.42
C CYS A 11 7.67 -21.12 -12.13
N THR A 12 8.47 -20.05 -12.24
CA THR A 12 9.13 -19.44 -11.07
C THR A 12 8.37 -18.28 -10.43
N ARG A 13 7.21 -17.91 -11.00
CA ARG A 13 6.38 -16.79 -10.54
C ARG A 13 5.83 -17.01 -9.12
N ASP A 14 5.58 -15.93 -8.38
CA ASP A 14 5.07 -15.93 -6.99
C ASP A 14 3.64 -16.51 -6.86
N CYS A 15 3.55 -17.84 -6.81
CA CYS A 15 2.33 -18.62 -6.70
C CYS A 15 2.62 -19.98 -6.04
N PRO A 16 1.76 -20.52 -5.15
CA PRO A 16 1.98 -21.82 -4.51
C PRO A 16 1.92 -23.01 -5.50
N ASN A 17 1.44 -22.78 -6.73
CA ASN A 17 1.20 -23.86 -7.68
C ASN A 17 2.45 -24.35 -8.40
N THR A 18 3.49 -23.51 -8.52
CA THR A 18 4.81 -23.80 -9.13
C THR A 18 4.73 -24.82 -10.28
N CYS A 19 3.97 -24.48 -11.32
CA CYS A 19 3.61 -25.43 -12.38
C CYS A 19 4.84 -26.03 -13.08
N GLY A 20 4.82 -27.34 -13.33
CA GLY A 20 5.65 -27.93 -14.37
C GLY A 20 5.18 -27.49 -15.74
N LEU A 21 6.12 -27.10 -16.60
CA LEU A 21 5.85 -26.49 -17.90
C LEU A 21 6.62 -27.19 -19.02
N LEU A 22 6.03 -27.16 -20.22
CA LEU A 22 6.65 -27.50 -21.49
C LEU A 22 6.77 -26.23 -22.35
N ALA A 23 8.00 -25.82 -22.59
CA ALA A 23 8.35 -24.71 -23.47
C ALA A 23 8.71 -25.24 -24.86
N THR A 24 7.88 -24.95 -25.85
CA THR A 24 8.12 -25.34 -27.26
C THR A 24 8.83 -24.21 -27.99
N VAL A 25 9.98 -24.54 -28.57
CA VAL A 25 10.86 -23.60 -29.28
C VAL A 25 10.97 -24.04 -30.74
N GLU A 26 10.70 -23.12 -31.66
CA GLU A 26 10.80 -23.31 -33.10
C GLU A 26 11.77 -22.30 -33.67
N ASN A 27 12.79 -22.78 -34.39
CA ASN A 27 13.80 -21.92 -35.03
C ASN A 27 14.42 -20.89 -34.04
N GLY A 28 14.66 -21.33 -32.80
CA GLY A 28 15.25 -20.50 -31.74
C GLY A 28 14.28 -19.55 -31.02
N ARG A 29 13.00 -19.51 -31.41
CA ARG A 29 11.96 -18.66 -30.78
C ARG A 29 10.98 -19.50 -29.96
N LEU A 30 10.63 -19.03 -28.77
CA LEU A 30 9.59 -19.64 -27.94
C LEU A 30 8.21 -19.35 -28.56
N VAL A 31 7.47 -20.40 -28.91
CA VAL A 31 6.16 -20.30 -29.59
C VAL A 31 5.00 -20.77 -28.74
N SER A 32 5.25 -21.60 -27.72
CA SER A 32 4.21 -22.12 -26.83
C SER A 32 4.76 -22.45 -25.45
N LEU A 33 3.95 -22.20 -24.43
CA LEU A 33 4.21 -22.53 -23.03
C LEU A 33 2.95 -23.16 -22.43
N LYS A 34 3.02 -24.45 -22.13
CA LYS A 34 1.88 -25.26 -21.63
C LYS A 34 2.28 -25.99 -20.36
N GLY A 35 1.30 -26.49 -19.61
CA GLY A 35 1.59 -27.35 -18.46
C GLY A 35 2.15 -28.68 -18.91
N ASP A 36 3.07 -29.22 -18.12
CA ASP A 36 3.58 -30.57 -18.30
C ASP A 36 2.58 -31.61 -17.76
N PRO A 37 1.96 -32.44 -18.61
CA PRO A 37 1.04 -33.49 -18.16
C PRO A 37 1.71 -34.53 -17.27
N ASN A 38 3.04 -34.67 -17.34
CA ASN A 38 3.79 -35.62 -16.53
C ASN A 38 4.18 -35.07 -15.15
N HIS A 39 3.95 -33.77 -14.88
CA HIS A 39 4.25 -33.21 -13.57
C HIS A 39 3.32 -33.83 -12.51
N PRO A 40 3.84 -34.52 -11.46
CA PRO A 40 3.01 -35.37 -10.59
C PRO A 40 1.87 -34.67 -9.85
N TYR A 41 2.06 -33.40 -9.46
CA TYR A 41 1.02 -32.61 -8.79
C TYR A 41 0.15 -31.80 -9.77
N THR A 42 0.75 -31.02 -10.67
CA THR A 42 0.00 -30.09 -11.52
C THR A 42 -0.70 -30.74 -12.72
N LEU A 43 -0.25 -31.92 -13.17
CA LEU A 43 -0.93 -32.75 -14.17
C LEU A 43 -1.32 -31.97 -15.45
N GLY A 44 -0.41 -31.10 -15.93
CA GLY A 44 -0.65 -30.26 -17.12
C GLY A 44 -1.49 -29.01 -16.87
N THR A 45 -1.98 -28.79 -15.64
CA THR A 45 -2.77 -27.61 -15.29
C THR A 45 -1.88 -26.36 -15.29
N THR A 46 -2.28 -25.35 -16.07
CA THR A 46 -1.63 -24.05 -16.12
C THR A 46 -2.65 -22.92 -16.12
N CYS A 47 -2.28 -21.79 -15.51
CA CYS A 47 -3.13 -20.62 -15.47
C CYS A 47 -2.89 -19.67 -16.66
N VAL A 48 -3.82 -18.75 -16.87
CA VAL A 48 -3.72 -17.71 -17.91
C VAL A 48 -2.43 -16.87 -17.80
N LYS A 49 -1.95 -16.68 -16.57
CA LYS A 49 -0.74 -15.91 -16.26
C LYS A 49 0.54 -16.58 -16.76
N ALA A 50 0.61 -17.91 -16.68
CA ALA A 50 1.72 -18.69 -17.21
C ALA A 50 1.62 -18.76 -18.74
N ALA A 51 0.44 -19.07 -19.29
CA ALA A 51 0.23 -19.18 -20.73
C ALA A 51 0.58 -17.89 -21.50
N ARG A 52 0.29 -16.72 -20.92
CA ARG A 52 0.60 -15.40 -21.51
C ARG A 52 2.02 -14.92 -21.26
N TYR A 53 2.85 -15.65 -20.52
CA TYR A 53 4.19 -15.20 -20.14
C TYR A 53 5.12 -15.00 -21.35
N ILE A 54 4.87 -15.66 -22.49
CA ILE A 54 5.57 -15.43 -23.75
C ILE A 54 5.46 -13.96 -24.20
N ASN A 55 4.33 -13.30 -23.95
CA ASN A 55 4.14 -11.89 -24.28
C ASN A 55 5.08 -10.99 -23.47
N ARG A 56 5.41 -11.38 -22.23
CA ARG A 56 6.39 -10.68 -21.39
C ARG A 56 7.80 -10.83 -21.94
N VAL A 57 8.18 -12.05 -22.34
CA VAL A 57 9.52 -12.35 -22.90
C VAL A 57 9.82 -11.49 -24.12
N TYR A 58 8.83 -11.32 -25.01
CA TYR A 58 8.95 -10.59 -26.28
C TYR A 58 8.24 -9.23 -26.29
N SER A 59 7.93 -8.67 -25.13
CA SER A 59 7.33 -7.33 -25.07
C SER A 59 8.30 -6.30 -25.64
N LYS A 60 7.79 -5.35 -26.42
CA LYS A 60 8.58 -4.21 -26.93
C LYS A 60 9.01 -3.26 -25.81
N GLU A 61 8.34 -3.30 -24.67
CA GLU A 61 8.66 -2.49 -23.49
C GLU A 61 9.74 -3.14 -22.62
N ARG A 62 10.12 -4.40 -22.89
CA ARG A 62 11.15 -5.08 -22.12
C ARG A 62 12.50 -4.43 -22.38
N VAL A 63 13.21 -4.06 -21.31
CA VAL A 63 14.58 -3.55 -21.40
C VAL A 63 15.52 -4.73 -21.59
N THR A 64 16.37 -4.67 -22.61
CA THR A 64 17.25 -5.78 -23.02
C THR A 64 18.73 -5.42 -23.04
N HIS A 65 19.12 -4.29 -22.46
CA HIS A 65 20.52 -3.83 -22.35
C HIS A 65 20.68 -3.03 -21.05
N PRO A 66 21.86 -3.02 -20.41
CA PRO A 66 22.13 -2.15 -19.26
C PRO A 66 21.84 -0.69 -19.60
N MET A 67 21.27 0.04 -18.65
CA MET A 67 21.01 1.47 -18.77
C MET A 67 21.61 2.21 -17.58
N ILE A 68 22.24 3.35 -17.84
CA ILE A 68 22.75 4.26 -16.81
C ILE A 68 22.05 5.60 -16.98
N ARG A 69 21.59 6.19 -15.87
CA ARG A 69 21.00 7.52 -15.86
C ARG A 69 22.11 8.57 -15.71
N LYS A 70 22.09 9.59 -16.57
CA LYS A 70 23.00 10.75 -16.50
C LYS A 70 22.21 12.01 -16.79
N ASN A 71 22.31 13.01 -15.92
CA ASN A 71 21.57 14.28 -16.02
C ASN A 71 20.04 14.06 -16.17
N GLY A 72 19.48 13.07 -15.46
CA GLY A 72 18.06 12.72 -15.53
C GLY A 72 17.64 11.84 -16.71
N GLU A 73 18.52 11.62 -17.70
CA GLU A 73 18.19 10.85 -18.90
C GLU A 73 18.83 9.46 -18.90
N TRP A 74 18.10 8.47 -19.42
CA TRP A 74 18.59 7.12 -19.61
C TRP A 74 19.41 6.98 -20.87
N ARG A 75 20.62 6.42 -20.76
CA ARG A 75 21.41 5.96 -21.91
C ARG A 75 21.72 4.48 -21.78
N ARG A 76 21.86 3.81 -22.93
CA ARG A 76 22.41 2.46 -22.99
C ARG A 76 23.87 2.48 -22.50
N ALA A 77 24.23 1.45 -21.76
CA ALA A 77 25.57 1.19 -21.25
C ALA A 77 26.02 -0.23 -21.65
N THR A 78 27.31 -0.51 -21.54
CA THR A 78 27.81 -1.89 -21.57
C THR A 78 27.71 -2.52 -20.18
N TRP A 79 27.76 -3.86 -20.12
CA TRP A 79 27.83 -4.56 -18.84
C TRP A 79 29.07 -4.19 -18.03
N ASP A 80 30.23 -4.07 -18.67
CA ASP A 80 31.46 -3.69 -17.97
C ASP A 80 31.37 -2.29 -17.39
N GLU A 81 30.86 -1.33 -18.16
CA GLU A 81 30.64 0.03 -17.68
C GLU A 81 29.69 0.08 -16.47
N ALA A 82 28.59 -0.67 -16.53
CA ALA A 82 27.63 -0.74 -15.42
C ALA A 82 28.26 -1.38 -14.18
N PHE A 83 28.97 -2.51 -14.33
CA PHE A 83 29.61 -3.17 -13.20
C PHE A 83 30.78 -2.39 -12.61
N ASP A 84 31.59 -1.71 -13.43
CA ASP A 84 32.68 -0.85 -12.97
C ASP A 84 32.12 0.26 -12.09
N LEU A 85 31.07 0.95 -12.56
CA LEU A 85 30.40 2.01 -11.82
C LEU A 85 29.79 1.50 -10.51
N ILE A 86 29.08 0.36 -10.54
CA ILE A 86 28.48 -0.22 -9.32
C ILE A 86 29.57 -0.61 -8.33
N ALA A 87 30.62 -1.31 -8.76
CA ALA A 87 31.69 -1.77 -7.89
C ALA A 87 32.47 -0.59 -7.28
N GLU A 88 32.74 0.45 -8.07
CA GLU A 88 33.35 1.69 -7.59
C GLU A 88 32.49 2.31 -6.47
N ARG A 89 31.18 2.53 -6.72
CA ARG A 89 30.26 3.11 -5.73
C ARG A 89 30.16 2.28 -4.46
N MET A 90 30.05 0.95 -4.59
CA MET A 90 30.05 0.06 -3.44
C MET A 90 31.31 0.20 -2.60
N LYS A 91 32.49 0.18 -3.22
CA LYS A 91 33.79 0.34 -2.51
C LYS A 91 33.88 1.70 -1.83
N THR A 92 33.57 2.78 -2.53
CA THR A 92 33.58 4.14 -1.96
C THR A 92 32.68 4.26 -0.74
N ILE A 93 31.42 3.80 -0.84
CA ILE A 93 30.46 3.88 0.27
C ILE A 93 30.92 3.04 1.46
N ARG A 94 31.41 1.82 1.21
CA ARG A 94 31.97 0.95 2.26
C ARG A 94 33.15 1.62 2.97
N ASP A 95 34.07 2.21 2.21
CA ASP A 95 35.30 2.80 2.76
C ASP A 95 35.02 4.11 3.52
N GLU A 96 33.99 4.87 3.11
CA GLU A 96 33.60 6.13 3.75
C GLU A 96 32.60 5.97 4.91
N SER A 97 31.67 5.02 4.83
CA SER A 97 30.51 4.91 5.73
C SER A 97 30.23 3.51 6.24
N GLY A 98 31.05 2.52 5.88
CA GLY A 98 30.85 1.12 6.23
C GLY A 98 29.84 0.39 5.33
N PRO A 99 29.86 -0.96 5.30
CA PRO A 99 29.00 -1.76 4.44
C PRO A 99 27.51 -1.61 4.78
N GLU A 100 27.17 -1.24 6.02
CA GLU A 100 25.79 -1.04 6.45
C GLU A 100 25.12 0.15 5.73
N ALA A 101 25.87 1.11 5.20
CA ALA A 101 25.33 2.20 4.38
C ALA A 101 24.76 1.72 3.02
N ILE A 102 24.92 0.45 2.68
CA ILE A 102 24.33 -0.19 1.50
C ILE A 102 23.15 -1.06 1.95
N LEU A 103 21.98 -0.86 1.35
CA LEU A 103 20.83 -1.75 1.49
C LEU A 103 20.78 -2.72 0.31
N TYR A 104 20.80 -4.01 0.59
CA TYR A 104 20.36 -5.02 -0.37
C TYR A 104 18.88 -5.34 -0.15
N TYR A 105 18.04 -4.87 -1.08
CA TYR A 105 16.61 -5.13 -1.12
C TYR A 105 16.32 -6.34 -2.02
N GLN A 106 16.14 -7.51 -1.42
CA GLN A 106 15.68 -8.70 -2.12
C GLN A 106 14.17 -8.89 -1.92
N GLY A 107 13.43 -8.97 -3.03
CA GLY A 107 12.03 -9.40 -3.02
C GLY A 107 11.85 -10.91 -3.22
N TYR A 108 10.61 -11.31 -3.48
CA TYR A 108 10.20 -12.71 -3.64
C TYR A 108 9.56 -12.99 -5.01
N GLY A 109 9.77 -12.12 -6.01
CA GLY A 109 9.26 -12.31 -7.38
C GLY A 109 9.79 -13.58 -8.05
N GLU A 110 10.94 -14.07 -7.59
CA GLU A 110 11.55 -15.34 -7.99
C GLU A 110 12.42 -15.87 -6.83
N ARG A 111 12.38 -17.18 -6.56
CA ARG A 111 13.00 -17.82 -5.38
C ARG A 111 13.70 -19.13 -5.72
N THR A 112 14.59 -19.10 -6.68
CA THR A 112 15.36 -20.26 -7.12
C THR A 112 16.61 -20.47 -6.27
N ALA A 113 17.28 -21.62 -6.43
CA ALA A 113 18.43 -22.00 -5.62
C ALA A 113 19.59 -20.98 -5.73
N LEU A 114 19.94 -20.52 -6.93
CA LEU A 114 21.06 -19.60 -7.10
C LEU A 114 20.80 -18.20 -6.51
N LYS A 115 19.53 -17.79 -6.36
CA LYS A 115 19.20 -16.47 -5.76
C LYS A 115 19.52 -16.37 -4.28
N LEU A 116 19.68 -17.51 -3.61
CA LEU A 116 20.20 -17.56 -2.23
C LEU A 116 21.61 -16.96 -2.16
N LEU A 117 22.41 -17.12 -3.22
CA LEU A 117 23.77 -16.59 -3.30
C LEU A 117 23.84 -15.08 -3.42
N ASN A 118 22.75 -14.39 -3.75
CA ASN A 118 22.76 -12.93 -3.80
C ASN A 118 23.06 -12.35 -2.41
N ARG A 119 22.44 -12.91 -1.35
CA ARG A 119 22.76 -12.52 0.03
C ARG A 119 24.17 -12.96 0.43
N TYR A 120 24.62 -14.14 -0.04
CA TYR A 120 26.00 -14.59 0.16
C TYR A 120 27.01 -13.58 -0.36
N PHE A 121 26.80 -13.07 -1.57
CA PHE A 121 27.64 -12.05 -2.20
C PHE A 121 27.79 -10.81 -1.31
N PHE A 122 26.67 -10.27 -0.81
CA PHE A 122 26.73 -9.08 0.06
C PHE A 122 27.33 -9.38 1.44
N ASN A 123 27.20 -10.61 1.93
CA ASN A 123 27.89 -11.04 3.14
C ASN A 123 29.40 -11.21 2.91
N LEU A 124 29.84 -11.65 1.74
CA LEU A 124 31.27 -11.65 1.37
C LEU A 124 31.85 -10.25 1.26
N PHE A 125 31.08 -9.28 0.78
CA PHE A 125 31.51 -7.88 0.64
C PHE A 125 31.74 -7.15 1.96
N GLY A 126 31.23 -7.68 3.08
CA GLY A 126 31.38 -7.10 4.42
C GLY A 126 30.12 -7.14 5.27
N GLY A 127 29.00 -7.67 4.77
CA GLY A 127 27.74 -7.73 5.51
C GLY A 127 26.97 -6.40 5.43
N VAL A 128 26.29 -6.17 4.31
CA VAL A 128 25.49 -4.95 4.10
C VAL A 128 24.15 -5.00 4.85
N THR A 129 23.44 -3.86 4.90
CA THR A 129 22.07 -3.84 5.44
C THR A 129 21.15 -4.71 4.62
N THR A 130 20.34 -5.55 5.26
CA THR A 130 19.35 -6.43 4.60
C THR A 130 17.95 -6.24 5.17
N LEU A 131 16.95 -6.88 4.57
CA LEU A 131 15.58 -6.81 5.04
C LEU A 131 15.29 -7.88 6.11
N ARG A 132 14.39 -7.55 7.03
CA ARG A 132 13.68 -8.53 7.89
C ARG A 132 12.17 -8.35 7.80
N GLY A 133 11.43 -9.37 8.20
CA GLY A 133 9.97 -9.42 8.06
C GLY A 133 9.55 -9.78 6.63
N SER A 134 8.27 -9.62 6.32
CA SER A 134 7.75 -9.96 4.99
C SER A 134 6.52 -9.16 4.58
N LEU A 135 6.29 -9.01 3.28
CA LEU A 135 5.02 -8.50 2.75
C LEU A 135 3.93 -9.57 2.66
N CYS A 136 4.20 -10.84 3.01
CA CYS A 136 3.29 -11.95 2.68
C CYS A 136 3.16 -13.02 3.77
N GLY A 137 4.14 -13.91 3.91
CA GLY A 137 3.98 -15.18 4.64
C GLY A 137 4.25 -15.13 6.14
N GLY A 138 5.08 -14.20 6.61
CA GLY A 138 5.69 -14.25 7.95
C GLY A 138 4.67 -14.30 9.11
N THR A 139 3.56 -13.57 9.00
CA THR A 139 2.51 -13.58 10.03
C THR A 139 1.90 -14.96 10.21
N GLY A 140 1.48 -15.63 9.13
CA GLY A 140 0.86 -16.95 9.23
C GLY A 140 1.82 -18.03 9.69
N GLN A 141 3.07 -17.98 9.21
CA GLN A 141 4.12 -18.89 9.67
C GLN A 141 4.37 -18.75 11.17
N ALA A 142 4.64 -17.54 11.64
CA ALA A 142 4.89 -17.32 13.05
C ALA A 142 3.68 -17.62 13.94
N SER A 143 2.46 -17.44 13.41
CA SER A 143 1.22 -17.76 14.15
C SER A 143 1.08 -19.27 14.34
N GLN A 144 1.19 -20.07 13.26
CA GLN A 144 1.17 -21.53 13.36
C GLN A 144 2.33 -22.04 14.21
N ASN A 145 3.47 -21.33 14.19
CA ASN A 145 4.62 -21.75 14.99
C ASN A 145 4.38 -21.67 16.51
N LEU A 146 3.49 -20.78 16.96
CA LEU A 146 3.10 -20.70 18.36
C LEU A 146 2.34 -21.95 18.82
N ASP A 147 1.62 -22.61 17.92
CA ASP A 147 0.70 -23.70 18.23
C ASP A 147 1.29 -25.08 17.93
N PHE A 148 1.98 -25.20 16.80
CA PHE A 148 2.56 -26.45 16.31
C PHE A 148 4.08 -26.55 16.48
N GLY A 149 4.80 -25.47 16.81
CA GLY A 149 6.27 -25.45 16.80
C GLY A 149 6.81 -25.09 15.42
N GLU A 150 7.83 -25.74 14.89
CA GLU A 150 8.12 -25.58 13.46
C GLU A 150 6.91 -26.07 12.62
N ARG A 151 6.27 -25.16 11.87
CA ARG A 151 5.07 -25.50 11.08
C ARG A 151 5.37 -26.53 9.98
N ILE A 152 4.49 -27.51 9.85
CA ILE A 152 4.51 -28.51 8.78
C ILE A 152 3.09 -28.53 8.17
N SER A 153 3.00 -28.43 6.84
CA SER A 153 1.72 -28.44 6.12
C SER A 153 1.43 -29.83 5.57
N HIS A 154 0.14 -30.13 5.41
CA HIS A 154 -0.27 -31.31 4.64
C HIS A 154 0.26 -31.22 3.21
N ASP A 155 0.64 -32.39 2.68
CA ASP A 155 0.86 -32.51 1.25
C ASP A 155 -0.47 -32.25 0.52
N PRO A 156 -0.49 -31.44 -0.55
CA PRO A 156 -1.73 -31.14 -1.25
C PRO A 156 -2.50 -32.37 -1.77
N LEU A 157 -1.80 -33.50 -2.00
CA LEU A 157 -2.44 -34.75 -2.40
C LEU A 157 -3.13 -35.46 -1.24
N ASP A 158 -2.77 -35.19 0.01
CA ASP A 158 -3.48 -35.75 1.17
C ASP A 158 -4.91 -35.23 1.27
N HIS A 159 -5.19 -34.02 0.76
CA HIS A 159 -6.54 -33.46 0.75
C HIS A 159 -7.55 -34.24 -0.11
N TYR A 160 -7.11 -35.18 -0.95
CA TYR A 160 -8.03 -36.15 -1.56
C TYR A 160 -8.69 -37.08 -0.53
N ASN A 161 -8.11 -37.24 0.66
CA ASN A 161 -8.69 -38.02 1.76
C ASN A 161 -9.76 -37.23 2.55
N SER A 162 -9.90 -35.92 2.32
CA SER A 162 -10.88 -35.09 3.02
C SER A 162 -12.31 -35.51 2.69
N ALA A 163 -13.18 -35.59 3.69
CA ALA A 163 -14.63 -35.71 3.52
C ALA A 163 -15.29 -34.34 3.29
N SER A 164 -14.65 -33.26 3.76
CA SER A 164 -15.07 -31.87 3.53
C SER A 164 -13.88 -30.92 3.59
N MET A 165 -14.03 -29.69 3.09
CA MET A 165 -12.93 -28.71 3.07
C MET A 165 -13.42 -27.30 3.40
N VAL A 166 -12.66 -26.60 4.24
CA VAL A 166 -12.83 -25.19 4.56
C VAL A 166 -11.70 -24.38 3.94
N LEU A 167 -12.05 -23.47 3.03
CA LEU A 167 -11.16 -22.49 2.44
C LEU A 167 -11.26 -21.19 3.25
N TRP A 168 -10.28 -20.92 4.11
CA TRP A 168 -10.32 -19.75 5.00
C TRP A 168 -9.43 -18.63 4.44
N ALA A 169 -10.05 -17.53 4.01
CA ALA A 169 -9.42 -16.39 3.33
C ALA A 169 -8.58 -16.78 2.09
N ARG A 170 -9.03 -17.78 1.33
CA ARG A 170 -8.28 -18.40 0.22
C ARG A 170 -9.08 -18.41 -1.09
N ASN A 171 -8.43 -18.04 -2.19
CA ASN A 171 -9.02 -17.96 -3.55
C ASN A 171 -8.28 -18.88 -4.56
N PRO A 172 -8.37 -20.22 -4.41
CA PRO A 172 -7.62 -21.15 -5.26
C PRO A 172 -7.88 -21.02 -6.76
N VAL A 173 -9.06 -20.56 -7.20
CA VAL A 173 -9.33 -20.36 -8.64
C VAL A 173 -8.36 -19.34 -9.27
N SER A 174 -7.86 -18.40 -8.47
CA SER A 174 -6.92 -17.37 -8.95
C SER A 174 -5.47 -17.61 -8.50
N THR A 175 -5.27 -18.25 -7.34
CA THR A 175 -3.95 -18.37 -6.71
C THR A 175 -3.43 -19.79 -6.52
N ASN A 176 -4.24 -20.84 -6.70
CA ASN A 176 -3.80 -22.24 -6.58
C ASN A 176 -4.72 -23.18 -7.38
N ILE A 177 -4.61 -23.14 -8.71
CA ILE A 177 -5.57 -23.82 -9.60
C ILE A 177 -5.51 -25.36 -9.49
N SER A 178 -4.36 -25.92 -9.10
CA SER A 178 -4.19 -27.36 -8.85
C SER A 178 -5.01 -27.89 -7.66
N LEU A 179 -5.53 -27.00 -6.81
CA LEU A 179 -6.47 -27.39 -5.75
C LEU A 179 -7.90 -27.61 -6.28
N VAL A 180 -8.26 -27.03 -7.44
CA VAL A 180 -9.61 -27.12 -8.00
C VAL A 180 -10.03 -28.58 -8.31
N PRO A 181 -9.17 -29.45 -8.88
CA PRO A 181 -9.46 -30.88 -9.00
C PRO A 181 -9.78 -31.56 -7.66
N VAL A 182 -9.03 -31.26 -6.59
CA VAL A 182 -9.26 -31.82 -5.25
C VAL A 182 -10.63 -31.39 -4.71
N ILE A 183 -10.94 -30.10 -4.81
CA ILE A 183 -12.23 -29.53 -4.39
C ILE A 183 -13.39 -30.23 -5.14
N ARG A 184 -13.24 -30.45 -6.45
CA ARG A 184 -14.26 -31.14 -7.26
C ARG A 184 -14.41 -32.60 -6.88
N ASP A 185 -13.32 -33.28 -6.55
CA ASP A 185 -13.35 -34.67 -6.10
C ASP A 185 -14.11 -34.81 -4.77
N ILE A 186 -13.79 -33.97 -3.78
CA ILE A 186 -14.51 -33.91 -2.49
C ILE A 186 -16.01 -33.73 -2.73
N LYS A 187 -16.40 -32.76 -3.57
CA LYS A 187 -17.82 -32.54 -3.91
C LYS A 187 -18.46 -33.75 -4.60
N LYS A 188 -17.74 -34.40 -5.52
CA LYS A 188 -18.21 -35.60 -6.22
C LYS A 188 -18.47 -36.75 -5.23
N ARG A 189 -17.71 -36.82 -4.13
CA ARG A 189 -17.92 -37.76 -3.03
C ARG A 189 -18.99 -37.33 -2.02
N GLY A 190 -19.70 -36.22 -2.27
CA GLY A 190 -20.75 -35.68 -1.40
C GLY A 190 -20.25 -34.76 -0.28
N GLY A 191 -18.98 -34.41 -0.29
CA GLY A 191 -18.37 -33.49 0.67
C GLY A 191 -18.76 -32.03 0.44
N ARG A 192 -18.92 -31.28 1.53
CA ARG A 192 -19.19 -29.84 1.47
C ARG A 192 -17.89 -29.04 1.39
N ILE A 193 -17.95 -27.96 0.62
CA ILE A 193 -16.88 -26.95 0.51
C ILE A 193 -17.39 -25.66 1.15
N VAL A 194 -16.73 -25.22 2.23
CA VAL A 194 -17.04 -23.95 2.87
C VAL A 194 -15.99 -22.92 2.49
N LEU A 195 -16.43 -21.77 1.96
CA LEU A 195 -15.57 -20.61 1.76
C LEU A 195 -15.83 -19.59 2.87
N ILE A 196 -14.76 -19.13 3.52
CA ILE A 196 -14.82 -18.09 4.55
C ILE A 196 -13.94 -16.93 4.07
N ASP A 197 -14.53 -15.90 3.48
CA ASP A 197 -13.84 -14.66 3.09
C ASP A 197 -14.83 -13.49 3.00
N PRO A 198 -14.42 -12.24 3.29
CA PRO A 198 -15.33 -11.08 3.29
C PRO A 198 -15.72 -10.60 1.89
N VAL A 199 -15.03 -11.07 0.86
CA VAL A 199 -15.20 -10.65 -0.54
C VAL A 199 -15.59 -11.87 -1.35
N LYS A 200 -16.65 -11.78 -2.16
CA LYS A 200 -17.09 -12.86 -3.05
C LYS A 200 -16.08 -13.09 -4.18
N THR A 201 -15.07 -13.90 -3.90
CA THR A 201 -14.02 -14.24 -4.87
C THR A 201 -14.52 -15.23 -5.94
N ARG A 202 -13.72 -15.46 -6.99
CA ARG A 202 -14.02 -16.48 -8.02
C ARG A 202 -14.18 -17.89 -7.44
N SER A 203 -13.58 -18.16 -6.29
CA SER A 203 -13.72 -19.43 -5.59
C SER A 203 -15.10 -19.64 -4.95
N ALA A 204 -15.90 -18.59 -4.78
CA ALA A 204 -17.27 -18.72 -4.28
C ALA A 204 -18.15 -19.61 -5.18
N ALA A 205 -17.84 -19.68 -6.48
CA ALA A 205 -18.54 -20.57 -7.42
C ALA A 205 -18.29 -22.07 -7.16
N LEU A 206 -17.29 -22.43 -6.35
CA LEU A 206 -17.00 -23.81 -5.96
C LEU A 206 -17.59 -24.17 -4.59
N ALA A 207 -17.96 -23.17 -3.77
CA ALA A 207 -18.41 -23.36 -2.40
C ALA A 207 -19.89 -23.76 -2.33
N ASP A 208 -20.23 -24.59 -1.35
CA ASP A 208 -21.61 -24.93 -0.98
C ASP A 208 -22.15 -23.93 0.07
N LEU A 209 -21.25 -23.36 0.87
CA LEU A 209 -21.54 -22.31 1.84
C LEU A 209 -20.47 -21.22 1.74
N HIS A 210 -20.89 -19.96 1.67
CA HIS A 210 -20.01 -18.79 1.72
C HIS A 210 -20.32 -17.97 2.97
N ILE A 211 -19.39 -17.95 3.92
CA ILE A 211 -19.47 -17.19 5.16
C ILE A 211 -18.62 -15.92 5.02
N THR A 212 -19.20 -14.77 5.32
CA THR A 212 -18.58 -13.45 5.10
C THR A 212 -18.36 -12.72 6.42
N PRO A 213 -17.38 -13.18 7.26
CA PRO A 213 -17.13 -12.51 8.54
C PRO A 213 -16.65 -11.07 8.31
N LYS A 214 -16.85 -10.23 9.32
CA LYS A 214 -16.25 -8.90 9.37
C LYS A 214 -14.72 -9.02 9.26
N PRO A 215 -14.05 -8.24 8.39
CA PRO A 215 -12.60 -8.33 8.23
C PRO A 215 -11.83 -8.22 9.56
N GLY A 216 -10.93 -9.17 9.82
CA GLY A 216 -10.13 -9.24 11.04
C GLY A 216 -10.86 -9.81 12.26
N ARG A 217 -12.08 -10.34 12.09
CA ARG A 217 -12.93 -10.89 13.18
C ARG A 217 -13.08 -12.41 13.14
N ASP A 218 -12.26 -13.08 12.34
CA ASP A 218 -12.25 -14.53 12.16
C ASP A 218 -12.06 -15.31 13.47
N VAL A 219 -11.33 -14.74 14.44
CA VAL A 219 -11.18 -15.28 15.81
C VAL A 219 -12.53 -15.64 16.45
N TYR A 220 -13.53 -14.77 16.32
CA TYR A 220 -14.84 -14.97 16.94
C TYR A 220 -15.66 -16.05 16.23
N LEU A 221 -15.54 -16.15 14.90
CA LEU A 221 -16.17 -17.23 14.12
C LEU A 221 -15.59 -18.59 14.51
N ALA A 222 -14.27 -18.70 14.64
CA ALA A 222 -13.60 -19.92 15.08
C ALA A 222 -13.99 -20.30 16.51
N MET A 223 -13.99 -19.35 17.45
CA MET A 223 -14.44 -19.56 18.83
C MET A 223 -15.91 -20.00 18.92
N ALA A 224 -16.81 -19.39 18.14
CA ALA A 224 -18.23 -19.75 18.15
C ALA A 224 -18.44 -21.19 17.68
N THR A 225 -17.75 -21.57 16.61
CA THR A 225 -17.77 -22.92 16.05
C THR A 225 -17.22 -23.94 17.05
N ALA A 226 -16.07 -23.66 17.66
CA ALA A 226 -15.47 -24.52 18.68
C ALA A 226 -16.40 -24.72 19.90
N LYS A 227 -17.07 -23.64 20.33
CA LYS A 227 -18.00 -23.68 21.46
C LYS A 227 -19.23 -24.54 21.18
N LEU A 228 -19.75 -24.53 19.94
CA LEU A 228 -20.84 -25.43 19.54
C LEU A 228 -20.41 -26.91 19.55
N ILE A 229 -19.21 -27.23 19.06
CA ILE A 229 -18.67 -28.60 19.08
C ILE A 229 -18.52 -29.09 20.53
N LEU A 230 -17.96 -28.24 21.42
CA LEU A 230 -17.80 -28.55 22.84
C LEU A 230 -19.15 -28.73 23.56
N ALA A 231 -20.14 -27.88 23.28
CA ALA A 231 -21.46 -27.95 23.90
C ALA A 231 -22.19 -29.25 23.58
N LEU A 232 -21.88 -29.87 22.43
CA LEU A 232 -22.44 -31.16 21.99
C LEU A 232 -21.58 -32.36 22.39
N GLY A 233 -20.46 -32.15 23.09
CA GLY A 233 -19.54 -33.22 23.47
C GLY A 233 -18.84 -33.88 22.28
N ALA A 234 -18.76 -33.20 21.12
CA ALA A 234 -18.26 -33.75 19.87
C ALA A 234 -16.76 -33.53 19.65
N GLN A 235 -16.04 -33.01 20.65
CA GLN A 235 -14.61 -32.77 20.58
C GLN A 235 -13.77 -34.05 20.61
N ASP A 236 -12.52 -33.97 20.14
CA ASP A 236 -11.51 -35.00 20.37
C ASP A 236 -10.95 -34.90 21.79
N ALA A 237 -11.61 -35.58 22.73
CA ALA A 237 -11.26 -35.57 24.15
C ALA A 237 -9.85 -36.13 24.42
N GLU A 238 -9.43 -37.16 23.67
CA GLU A 238 -8.10 -37.76 23.83
C GLU A 238 -7.00 -36.80 23.39
N PHE A 239 -7.18 -36.12 22.26
CA PHE A 239 -6.22 -35.14 21.78
C PHE A 239 -6.02 -34.01 22.80
N VAL A 240 -7.10 -33.40 23.28
CA VAL A 240 -7.01 -32.26 24.20
C VAL A 240 -6.41 -32.65 25.55
N GLU A 241 -6.65 -33.87 26.04
CA GLU A 241 -6.13 -34.35 27.34
C GLU A 241 -4.65 -34.78 27.25
N LYS A 242 -4.29 -35.52 26.20
CA LYS A 242 -2.97 -36.17 26.12
C LYS A 242 -1.96 -35.42 25.26
N HIS A 243 -2.41 -34.75 24.20
CA HIS A 243 -1.54 -34.23 23.13
C HIS A 243 -1.54 -32.70 23.00
N ALA A 244 -2.22 -32.00 23.91
CA ALA A 244 -2.25 -30.55 23.95
C ALA A 244 -1.91 -29.99 25.35
N VAL A 245 -1.62 -28.70 25.40
CA VAL A 245 -1.47 -27.90 26.63
C VAL A 245 -2.24 -26.60 26.51
N GLY A 246 -2.68 -26.04 27.64
CA GLY A 246 -3.42 -24.77 27.68
C GLY A 246 -4.92 -24.86 27.38
N PHE A 247 -5.47 -26.06 27.17
CA PHE A 247 -6.89 -26.26 26.85
C PHE A 247 -7.83 -25.65 27.89
N ASP A 248 -7.57 -25.84 29.19
CA ASP A 248 -8.39 -25.27 30.27
C ASP A 248 -8.45 -23.73 30.19
N LYS A 249 -7.33 -23.09 29.87
CA LYS A 249 -7.27 -21.63 29.67
C LYS A 249 -8.01 -21.18 28.43
N TYR A 250 -7.97 -21.96 27.36
CA TYR A 250 -8.79 -21.70 26.19
C TYR A 250 -10.29 -21.80 26.48
N VAL A 251 -10.71 -22.79 27.28
CA VAL A 251 -12.10 -22.91 27.75
C VAL A 251 -12.49 -21.72 28.63
N GLU A 252 -11.60 -21.23 29.51
CA GLU A 252 -11.82 -19.99 30.27
C GLU A 252 -12.04 -18.77 29.34
N ILE A 253 -11.31 -18.67 28.22
CA ILE A 253 -11.53 -17.63 27.20
C ILE A 253 -12.91 -17.79 26.56
N LEU A 254 -13.26 -18.99 26.11
CA LEU A 254 -14.57 -19.27 25.50
C LEU A 254 -15.73 -19.02 26.46
N ALA A 255 -15.53 -19.20 27.77
CA ALA A 255 -16.54 -18.97 28.80
C ALA A 255 -16.94 -17.50 28.94
N ARG A 256 -16.08 -16.56 28.51
CA ARG A 256 -16.34 -15.11 28.58
C ARG A 256 -17.43 -14.62 27.62
N TYR A 257 -17.80 -15.44 26.62
CA TYR A 257 -18.73 -15.04 25.56
C TYR A 257 -19.80 -16.10 25.34
N SER A 258 -21.05 -15.72 25.16
CA SER A 258 -22.07 -16.59 24.57
C SER A 258 -21.81 -16.83 23.08
N VAL A 259 -22.40 -17.90 22.52
CA VAL A 259 -22.29 -18.17 21.07
C VAL A 259 -22.92 -17.02 20.26
N MET A 260 -24.04 -16.45 20.74
CA MET A 260 -24.70 -15.32 20.08
C MET A 260 -23.82 -14.06 20.06
N GLU A 261 -23.13 -13.75 21.17
CA GLU A 261 -22.17 -12.63 21.20
C GLU A 261 -21.03 -12.85 20.21
N LEU A 262 -20.46 -14.06 20.15
CA LEU A 262 -19.40 -14.38 19.18
C LEU A 262 -19.88 -14.25 17.73
N CYS A 263 -21.11 -14.71 17.42
CA CYS A 263 -21.72 -14.53 16.10
C CYS A 263 -21.88 -13.03 15.75
N SER A 264 -22.34 -12.22 16.72
CA SER A 264 -22.47 -10.77 16.54
C SER A 264 -21.13 -10.06 16.35
N LEU A 265 -20.08 -10.48 17.08
CA LEU A 265 -18.73 -9.90 16.97
C LEU A 265 -18.03 -10.30 15.66
N ALA A 266 -18.27 -11.53 15.19
CA ALA A 266 -17.85 -11.98 13.86
C ALA A 266 -18.64 -11.32 12.73
N ASP A 267 -19.82 -10.78 13.04
CA ASP A 267 -20.85 -10.35 12.10
C ASP A 267 -21.26 -11.46 11.12
N VAL A 268 -21.58 -12.63 11.70
CA VAL A 268 -22.03 -13.82 10.97
C VAL A 268 -23.33 -14.33 11.58
N PRO A 269 -24.37 -14.60 10.76
CA PRO A 269 -25.60 -15.23 11.22
C PRO A 269 -25.36 -16.59 11.92
N MET A 270 -26.08 -16.84 13.01
CA MET A 270 -25.91 -18.05 13.83
C MET A 270 -26.14 -19.34 13.04
N ASP A 271 -27.06 -19.36 12.08
CA ASP A 271 -27.35 -20.52 11.22
C ASP A 271 -26.15 -20.92 10.36
N GLN A 272 -25.35 -19.95 9.88
CA GLN A 272 -24.11 -20.24 9.16
C GLN A 272 -23.04 -20.82 10.09
N VAL A 273 -22.94 -20.32 11.32
CA VAL A 273 -22.00 -20.84 12.33
C VAL A 273 -22.37 -22.27 12.74
N VAL A 274 -23.67 -22.53 12.93
CA VAL A 274 -24.19 -23.88 13.16
C VAL A 274 -23.90 -24.79 11.98
N SER A 275 -24.08 -24.31 10.75
CA SER A 275 -23.77 -25.07 9.53
C SER A 275 -22.28 -25.41 9.40
N LEU A 276 -21.39 -24.49 9.81
CA LEU A 276 -19.95 -24.73 9.86
C LEU A 276 -19.61 -25.79 10.93
N ALA A 277 -20.19 -25.69 12.13
CA ALA A 277 -19.99 -26.69 13.17
C ALA A 277 -20.50 -28.08 12.73
N ASP A 278 -21.65 -28.15 12.06
CA ASP A 278 -22.21 -29.37 11.49
C ASP A 278 -21.24 -30.04 10.50
N VAL A 279 -20.53 -29.27 9.66
CA VAL A 279 -19.51 -29.83 8.75
C VAL A 279 -18.42 -30.56 9.54
N PHE A 280 -17.86 -29.94 10.58
CA PHE A 280 -16.81 -30.55 11.41
C PHE A 280 -17.31 -31.77 12.20
N MET A 281 -18.59 -31.85 12.54
CA MET A 281 -19.16 -32.96 13.28
C MET A 281 -19.60 -34.13 12.38
N SER A 282 -20.16 -33.83 11.20
CA SER A 282 -20.79 -34.82 10.32
C SER A 282 -19.93 -35.28 9.13
N GLN A 283 -18.93 -34.49 8.70
CA GLN A 283 -18.13 -34.75 7.51
C GLN A 283 -16.63 -34.83 7.81
N ARG A 284 -16.26 -35.82 8.64
CA ARG A 284 -14.87 -36.07 9.06
C ARG A 284 -14.15 -37.03 8.12
N PRO A 285 -12.85 -36.81 7.82
CA PRO A 285 -12.04 -35.67 8.24
C PRO A 285 -12.32 -34.42 7.40
N THR A 286 -12.27 -33.24 8.04
CA THR A 286 -12.38 -31.93 7.38
C THR A 286 -10.99 -31.30 7.29
N SER A 287 -10.58 -30.85 6.10
CA SER A 287 -9.36 -30.05 5.96
C SER A 287 -9.66 -28.56 6.06
N ILE A 288 -8.79 -27.81 6.75
CA ILE A 288 -8.81 -26.34 6.75
C ILE A 288 -7.57 -25.84 5.99
N LEU A 289 -7.81 -25.05 4.96
CA LEU A 289 -6.76 -24.42 4.16
C LEU A 289 -6.76 -22.93 4.39
N LEU A 290 -5.76 -22.46 5.13
CA LEU A 290 -5.54 -21.04 5.38
C LEU A 290 -5.06 -20.36 4.09
N GLY A 291 -5.53 -19.14 3.89
CA GLY A 291 -5.12 -18.26 2.82
C GLY A 291 -4.44 -17.00 3.35
N TRP A 292 -3.67 -16.37 2.48
CA TRP A 292 -2.86 -15.18 2.81
C TRP A 292 -3.70 -13.94 3.12
N GLY A 293 -5.03 -13.98 2.97
CA GLY A 293 -5.90 -12.90 3.42
C GLY A 293 -5.88 -12.73 4.95
N LEU A 294 -5.79 -13.85 5.70
CA LEU A 294 -5.69 -13.81 7.17
C LEU A 294 -4.43 -13.07 7.64
N HIS A 295 -3.34 -13.17 6.89
CA HIS A 295 -2.05 -12.57 7.24
C HIS A 295 -2.08 -11.03 7.22
N ARG A 296 -3.10 -10.43 6.60
CA ARG A 296 -3.16 -8.99 6.29
C ARG A 296 -3.78 -8.16 7.41
N HIS A 297 -3.86 -8.70 8.62
CA HIS A 297 -4.37 -8.03 9.82
C HIS A 297 -3.27 -7.91 10.89
N LYS A 298 -3.32 -6.84 11.69
CA LYS A 298 -2.30 -6.57 12.71
C LYS A 298 -2.21 -7.72 13.71
N SER A 299 -3.39 -8.18 14.14
CA SER A 299 -3.56 -9.20 15.17
C SER A 299 -3.99 -10.56 14.58
N ALA A 300 -3.58 -10.84 13.33
CA ALA A 300 -3.93 -12.07 12.61
C ALA A 300 -3.61 -13.36 13.38
N HIS A 301 -2.56 -13.35 14.21
CA HIS A 301 -2.18 -14.48 15.05
C HIS A 301 -3.32 -14.96 15.95
N LEU A 302 -4.12 -14.07 16.54
CA LEU A 302 -5.27 -14.47 17.37
C LEU A 302 -6.31 -15.24 16.57
N SER A 303 -6.54 -14.85 15.31
CA SER A 303 -7.47 -15.55 14.43
C SER A 303 -6.93 -16.91 14.00
N ILE A 304 -5.65 -16.97 13.57
CA ILE A 304 -5.03 -18.23 13.15
C ILE A 304 -4.98 -19.22 14.32
N ARG A 305 -4.58 -18.77 15.52
CA ARG A 305 -4.54 -19.63 16.71
C ARG A 305 -5.92 -20.14 17.13
N ALA A 306 -6.98 -19.34 16.96
CA ALA A 306 -8.34 -19.81 17.19
C ALA A 306 -8.80 -20.85 16.15
N ILE A 307 -8.36 -20.73 14.90
CA ILE A 307 -8.65 -21.70 13.84
C ILE A 307 -7.86 -23.01 14.07
N ASP A 308 -6.59 -22.91 14.49
CA ASP A 308 -5.77 -24.06 14.87
C ASP A 308 -6.39 -24.77 16.09
N ALA A 309 -6.83 -24.02 17.10
CA ALA A 309 -7.57 -24.53 18.26
C ALA A 309 -8.90 -25.20 17.87
N LEU A 310 -9.63 -24.63 16.91
CA LEU A 310 -10.82 -25.27 16.34
C LEU A 310 -10.47 -26.61 15.69
N GLY A 311 -9.36 -26.68 14.94
CA GLY A 311 -8.87 -27.92 14.35
C GLY A 311 -8.52 -28.98 15.40
N ALA A 312 -7.85 -28.58 16.49
CA ALA A 312 -7.54 -29.45 17.63
C ALA A 312 -8.82 -29.98 18.31
N ILE A 313 -9.79 -29.09 18.59
CA ILE A 313 -11.07 -29.46 19.21
C ILE A 313 -11.89 -30.37 18.30
N ALA A 314 -11.91 -30.10 16.99
CA ALA A 314 -12.66 -30.90 16.02
C ALA A 314 -12.04 -32.29 15.74
N GLY A 315 -10.83 -32.57 16.25
CA GLY A 315 -10.16 -33.85 16.06
C GLY A 315 -9.59 -34.05 14.66
N ILE A 316 -9.18 -32.96 13.99
CA ILE A 316 -8.64 -33.03 12.62
C ILE A 316 -7.12 -32.92 12.55
N ILE A 317 -6.42 -32.62 13.66
CA ILE A 317 -4.96 -32.49 13.70
C ILE A 317 -4.31 -33.88 13.69
N GLY A 318 -3.32 -34.10 12.82
CA GLY A 318 -2.64 -35.40 12.71
C GLY A 318 -3.53 -36.49 12.09
N VAL A 319 -4.42 -36.11 11.17
CA VAL A 319 -5.38 -37.01 10.51
C VAL A 319 -5.27 -36.83 8.99
N PRO A 320 -5.06 -37.90 8.21
CA PRO A 320 -5.09 -37.84 6.75
C PRO A 320 -6.39 -37.22 6.23
N GLY A 321 -6.30 -36.25 5.33
CA GLY A 321 -7.43 -35.46 4.83
C GLY A 321 -7.97 -34.41 5.81
N GLY A 322 -7.33 -34.23 6.97
CA GLY A 322 -7.69 -33.25 7.99
C GLY A 322 -6.78 -32.01 8.00
N GLY A 323 -6.51 -31.55 9.22
CA GLY A 323 -5.50 -30.55 9.56
C GLY A 323 -5.84 -29.10 9.24
N VAL A 324 -4.96 -28.21 9.69
CA VAL A 324 -4.98 -26.78 9.38
C VAL A 324 -3.68 -26.41 8.67
N SER A 325 -3.76 -26.16 7.37
CA SER A 325 -2.58 -26.00 6.51
C SER A 325 -2.46 -24.59 5.96
N GLN A 326 -1.28 -24.00 6.12
CA GLN A 326 -0.92 -22.68 5.58
C GLN A 326 -0.06 -22.78 4.32
N GLY A 327 1.09 -23.46 4.38
CA GLY A 327 2.04 -23.61 3.28
C GLY A 327 3.36 -24.30 3.72
N PHE A 328 4.39 -24.27 2.88
CA PHE A 328 5.73 -24.83 3.10
C PHE A 328 6.78 -23.72 3.20
N GLU A 329 7.94 -23.99 3.78
CA GLU A 329 9.07 -23.04 3.78
C GLU A 329 9.75 -23.04 2.41
N GLU A 330 9.64 -21.94 1.66
CA GLU A 330 10.09 -21.85 0.27
C GLU A 330 11.57 -22.15 0.03
N TYR A 331 12.46 -21.78 0.96
CA TYR A 331 13.89 -22.05 0.85
C TYR A 331 14.32 -23.28 1.67
N GLY A 332 13.39 -23.97 2.32
CA GLY A 332 13.67 -25.15 3.15
C GLY A 332 14.43 -26.28 2.42
N PRO A 333 14.19 -26.53 1.12
CA PRO A 333 14.92 -27.56 0.38
C PRO A 333 16.39 -27.25 0.09
N TYR A 334 16.87 -26.03 0.30
CA TYR A 334 18.24 -25.61 -0.04
C TYR A 334 19.15 -25.54 1.18
N ASP A 335 20.46 -25.55 0.97
CA ASP A 335 21.46 -25.35 2.02
C ASP A 335 21.52 -23.86 2.39
N GLN A 336 20.78 -23.51 3.44
CA GLN A 336 20.65 -22.15 3.94
C GLN A 336 21.94 -21.62 4.60
N SER A 337 22.97 -22.44 4.83
CA SER A 337 24.27 -21.93 5.30
C SER A 337 24.90 -20.96 4.29
N TYR A 338 24.56 -21.11 3.00
CA TYR A 338 24.97 -20.20 1.95
C TYR A 338 24.26 -18.85 1.97
N TRP A 339 23.33 -18.59 2.90
CA TRP A 339 22.97 -17.19 3.17
C TRP A 339 24.22 -16.41 3.60
N GLY A 340 25.19 -17.06 4.25
CA GLY A 340 26.44 -16.45 4.71
C GLY A 340 26.26 -15.60 5.95
N ASP A 341 25.21 -15.86 6.73
CA ASP A 341 24.80 -15.00 7.84
C ASP A 341 25.83 -14.90 8.98
N GLU A 342 26.70 -15.91 9.07
CA GLU A 342 27.81 -16.00 10.04
C GLU A 342 29.12 -15.34 9.57
N LEU A 343 29.20 -14.85 8.32
CA LEU A 343 30.47 -14.33 7.77
C LEU A 343 30.89 -12.99 8.38
N ASN A 344 29.93 -12.11 8.69
CA ASN A 344 30.17 -10.77 9.22
C ASN A 344 29.04 -10.30 10.18
N PRO A 345 28.83 -10.93 11.35
CA PRO A 345 27.84 -10.47 12.33
C PRO A 345 28.41 -9.40 13.31
N PRO A 346 27.58 -8.49 13.87
CA PRO A 346 26.17 -8.24 13.59
C PRO A 346 25.96 -7.40 12.32
N ARG A 347 24.77 -7.49 11.71
CA ARG A 347 24.39 -6.71 10.52
C ARG A 347 23.09 -5.97 10.78
N ARG A 348 23.02 -4.70 10.38
CA ARG A 348 21.78 -3.95 10.37
C ARG A 348 20.72 -4.61 9.47
N THR A 349 19.48 -4.60 9.95
CA THR A 349 18.33 -5.01 9.16
C THR A 349 17.21 -3.98 9.24
N LEU A 350 16.52 -3.74 8.13
CA LEU A 350 15.36 -2.85 8.07
C LEU A 350 14.07 -3.66 7.96
N LEU A 351 13.03 -3.24 8.68
CA LEU A 351 11.74 -3.92 8.69
C LEU A 351 10.92 -3.61 7.43
N MET A 352 10.73 -4.62 6.58
CA MET A 352 10.09 -4.49 5.27
C MET A 352 8.65 -3.89 5.31
N PRO A 353 7.77 -4.23 6.28
CA PRO A 353 6.43 -3.63 6.39
C PRO A 353 6.37 -2.11 6.64
N VAL A 354 7.46 -1.50 7.11
CA VAL A 354 7.55 -0.05 7.40
C VAL A 354 8.78 0.55 6.72
N ILE A 355 9.16 0.02 5.56
CA ILE A 355 10.45 0.33 4.92
C ILE A 355 10.62 1.82 4.59
N GLY A 356 9.53 2.55 4.35
CA GLY A 356 9.58 4.01 4.19
C GLY A 356 10.11 4.69 5.45
N ASP A 357 9.57 4.38 6.63
CA ASP A 357 10.06 4.91 7.91
C ASP A 357 11.49 4.46 8.22
N GLU A 358 11.81 3.19 7.95
CA GLU A 358 13.14 2.64 8.19
C GLU A 358 14.21 3.34 7.32
N LEU A 359 13.93 3.60 6.05
CA LEU A 359 14.83 4.34 5.17
C LEU A 359 15.00 5.80 5.61
N LEU A 360 13.90 6.46 5.99
CA LEU A 360 13.92 7.88 6.35
C LEU A 360 14.49 8.16 7.73
N GLY A 361 14.41 7.19 8.65
CA GLY A 361 14.89 7.30 10.03
C GLY A 361 16.26 6.67 10.30
N THR A 362 16.92 6.12 9.27
CA THR A 362 18.26 5.55 9.40
C THR A 362 19.32 6.62 9.12
N ASP A 363 20.04 7.04 10.17
CA ASP A 363 21.05 8.12 10.08
C ASP A 363 22.47 7.70 10.48
N ASP A 364 22.69 6.52 11.06
CA ASP A 364 24.01 6.07 11.53
C ASP A 364 24.33 4.61 11.09
N PRO A 365 25.09 4.43 10.00
CA PRO A 365 25.24 5.38 8.89
C PRO A 365 23.91 5.48 8.10
N PRO A 366 23.63 6.58 7.37
CA PRO A 366 22.46 6.63 6.51
C PRO A 366 22.55 5.61 5.36
N ILE A 367 21.42 5.22 4.78
CA ILE A 367 21.40 4.39 3.59
C ILE A 367 21.79 5.24 2.37
N ARG A 368 23.02 5.07 1.90
CA ARG A 368 23.59 5.80 0.76
C ARG A 368 23.37 5.06 -0.56
N MET A 369 23.31 3.73 -0.53
CA MET A 369 23.05 2.93 -1.73
C MET A 369 21.96 1.89 -1.52
N ILE A 370 21.11 1.70 -2.53
CA ILE A 370 20.09 0.64 -2.54
C ILE A 370 20.30 -0.24 -3.77
N TYR A 371 20.47 -1.54 -3.57
CA TYR A 371 20.52 -2.54 -4.63
C TYR A 371 19.25 -3.41 -4.58
N VAL A 372 18.43 -3.37 -5.63
CA VAL A 372 17.13 -4.05 -5.67
C VAL A 372 17.14 -5.22 -6.65
N THR A 373 16.69 -6.39 -6.19
CA THR A 373 16.48 -7.61 -6.99
C THR A 373 15.11 -8.23 -6.71
N ALA A 374 14.56 -8.94 -7.70
CA ALA A 374 13.30 -9.68 -7.59
C ALA A 374 12.12 -8.91 -6.93
N SER A 375 12.05 -7.59 -7.11
CA SER A 375 11.11 -6.70 -6.39
C SER A 375 10.74 -5.44 -7.18
N ASN A 376 9.67 -4.78 -6.73
CA ASN A 376 9.32 -3.40 -7.09
C ASN A 376 8.82 -2.71 -5.80
N PRO A 377 9.75 -2.31 -4.91
CA PRO A 377 9.44 -1.82 -3.57
C PRO A 377 8.57 -0.56 -3.57
N VAL A 378 8.84 0.41 -4.45
CA VAL A 378 8.07 1.66 -4.51
C VAL A 378 6.59 1.37 -4.78
N CYS A 379 6.29 0.42 -5.65
CA CYS A 379 4.92 0.00 -5.93
C CYS A 379 4.29 -0.89 -4.86
N MET A 380 5.05 -1.88 -4.38
CA MET A 380 4.47 -3.01 -3.66
C MET A 380 4.49 -2.86 -2.14
N ALA A 381 5.40 -2.05 -1.56
CA ALA A 381 5.42 -1.79 -0.13
C ALA A 381 4.31 -0.80 0.27
N PRO A 382 3.80 -0.85 1.52
CA PRO A 382 2.79 0.09 2.00
C PRO A 382 3.36 1.51 2.09
N ASN A 383 2.48 2.50 2.03
CA ASN A 383 2.85 3.93 2.05
C ASN A 383 3.86 4.28 0.95
N SER A 384 3.49 3.98 -0.29
CA SER A 384 4.38 4.06 -1.45
C SER A 384 5.05 5.43 -1.64
N ASP A 385 4.39 6.53 -1.28
CA ASP A 385 4.98 7.88 -1.36
C ASP A 385 6.16 8.04 -0.38
N LYS A 386 6.02 7.53 0.85
CA LYS A 386 7.09 7.54 1.83
C LYS A 386 8.25 6.63 1.39
N VAL A 387 7.96 5.49 0.78
CA VAL A 387 8.99 4.61 0.21
C VAL A 387 9.74 5.32 -0.91
N ALA A 388 9.03 6.00 -1.82
CA ALA A 388 9.62 6.84 -2.86
C ALA A 388 10.51 7.95 -2.29
N GLU A 389 10.11 8.60 -1.19
CA GLU A 389 10.95 9.58 -0.50
C GLU A 389 12.25 8.96 0.03
N GLY A 390 12.17 7.79 0.69
CA GLY A 390 13.34 7.05 1.16
C GLY A 390 14.31 6.70 0.02
N PHE A 391 13.78 6.26 -1.13
CA PHE A 391 14.58 6.00 -2.33
C PHE A 391 15.25 7.26 -2.90
N ARG A 392 14.57 8.42 -2.84
CA ARG A 392 15.11 9.70 -3.32
C ARG A 392 16.29 10.21 -2.49
N LYS A 393 16.39 9.83 -1.21
CA LYS A 393 17.51 10.21 -0.33
C LYS A 393 18.79 9.41 -0.58
N ALA A 394 18.69 8.22 -1.17
CA ALA A 394 19.87 7.43 -1.49
C ALA A 394 20.71 8.13 -2.56
N GLU A 395 22.04 8.08 -2.41
CA GLU A 395 22.99 8.65 -3.37
C GLU A 395 23.12 7.83 -4.64
N PHE A 396 22.84 6.52 -4.56
CA PHE A 396 22.98 5.61 -5.68
C PHE A 396 22.02 4.41 -5.60
N VAL A 397 21.21 4.19 -6.63
CA VAL A 397 20.24 3.08 -6.67
C VAL A 397 20.48 2.20 -7.89
N VAL A 398 20.62 0.90 -7.65
CA VAL A 398 20.73 -0.14 -8.67
C VAL A 398 19.45 -0.97 -8.68
N TYR A 399 18.83 -1.11 -9.85
CA TYR A 399 17.59 -1.85 -10.02
C TYR A 399 17.74 -2.95 -11.08
N SER A 400 17.54 -4.20 -10.68
CA SER A 400 17.45 -5.35 -11.58
C SER A 400 15.99 -5.67 -11.91
N GLY A 401 15.63 -5.69 -13.19
CA GLY A 401 14.24 -5.91 -13.61
C GLY A 401 14.06 -6.18 -15.10
N HIS A 402 12.80 -6.30 -15.53
CA HIS A 402 12.45 -6.50 -16.95
C HIS A 402 11.92 -5.22 -17.61
N PHE A 403 11.31 -4.31 -16.84
CA PHE A 403 10.59 -3.13 -17.33
C PHE A 403 10.95 -1.91 -16.47
N MET A 404 10.85 -0.71 -17.06
CA MET A 404 11.02 0.57 -16.37
C MET A 404 9.80 0.92 -15.50
N ASP A 405 9.63 0.18 -14.40
CA ASP A 405 8.53 0.34 -13.44
C ASP A 405 8.77 1.44 -12.39
N ASP A 406 7.89 1.58 -11.39
CA ASP A 406 7.95 2.68 -10.41
C ASP A 406 9.26 2.75 -9.63
N THR A 407 9.92 1.62 -9.36
CA THR A 407 11.20 1.63 -8.64
C THR A 407 12.32 2.12 -9.55
N SER A 408 12.26 1.82 -10.85
CA SER A 408 13.24 2.31 -11.83
C SER A 408 13.26 3.85 -11.95
N ASP A 409 12.19 4.56 -11.57
CA ASP A 409 12.17 6.03 -11.60
C ASP A 409 13.16 6.65 -10.62
N TYR A 410 13.62 5.88 -9.64
CA TYR A 410 14.61 6.27 -8.63
C TYR A 410 15.97 5.61 -8.86
N ALA A 411 16.12 4.81 -9.91
CA ALA A 411 17.37 4.10 -10.20
C ALA A 411 18.37 4.97 -10.98
N ASP A 412 19.65 4.80 -10.67
CA ASP A 412 20.78 5.33 -11.45
C ASP A 412 21.29 4.29 -12.46
N VAL A 413 21.16 3.01 -12.13
CA VAL A 413 21.53 1.90 -13.01
C VAL A 413 20.39 0.89 -13.09
N PHE A 414 19.97 0.58 -14.32
CA PHE A 414 19.04 -0.49 -14.62
C PHE A 414 19.78 -1.68 -15.21
N LEU A 415 19.65 -2.85 -14.61
CA LEU A 415 20.23 -4.10 -15.07
C LEU A 415 19.12 -5.02 -15.64
N PRO A 416 19.14 -5.33 -16.94
CA PRO A 416 18.10 -6.16 -17.55
C PRO A 416 18.25 -7.63 -17.16
N ALA A 417 17.28 -8.16 -16.41
CA ALA A 417 17.26 -9.55 -15.98
C ALA A 417 16.70 -10.49 -17.06
N THR A 418 17.21 -11.73 -17.06
CA THR A 418 16.58 -12.85 -17.75
C THR A 418 15.24 -13.20 -17.12
N THR A 419 14.34 -13.70 -17.95
CA THR A 419 13.20 -14.48 -17.50
C THR A 419 13.64 -15.91 -17.19
N PHE A 420 12.86 -16.65 -16.39
CA PHE A 420 13.14 -18.07 -16.10
C PHE A 420 13.25 -18.99 -17.33
N LEU A 421 12.82 -18.52 -18.51
CA LEU A 421 12.91 -19.27 -19.78
C LEU A 421 14.28 -19.11 -20.47
N GLU A 422 15.13 -18.23 -19.94
CA GLU A 422 16.42 -17.82 -20.50
C GLU A 422 17.62 -18.23 -19.62
N GLU A 423 17.36 -18.86 -18.47
CA GLU A 423 18.35 -19.23 -17.46
C GLU A 423 18.21 -20.68 -16.97
N GLU A 424 19.19 -21.14 -16.20
CA GLU A 424 19.23 -22.48 -15.59
C GLU A 424 19.31 -22.37 -14.06
N ASP A 425 18.40 -23.04 -13.36
CA ASP A 425 18.33 -23.05 -11.88
C ASP A 425 17.46 -24.22 -11.37
N VAL A 426 17.17 -24.24 -10.06
CA VAL A 426 16.27 -25.19 -9.40
C VAL A 426 15.21 -24.44 -8.62
N MET A 427 13.94 -24.79 -8.81
CA MET A 427 12.78 -24.14 -8.17
C MET A 427 12.15 -25.04 -7.11
N ALA A 428 12.05 -24.53 -5.88
CA ALA A 428 11.23 -25.05 -4.80
C ALA A 428 9.93 -24.23 -4.68
N THR A 429 9.04 -24.58 -3.75
CA THR A 429 7.77 -23.86 -3.57
C THR A 429 7.29 -23.88 -2.13
N TYR A 430 6.42 -22.92 -1.81
CA TYR A 430 5.71 -22.84 -0.55
C TYR A 430 4.32 -23.50 -0.61
N GLY A 431 3.98 -24.18 -1.71
CA GLY A 431 2.67 -24.82 -1.88
C GLY A 431 2.66 -26.35 -1.91
N HIS A 432 3.80 -27.01 -2.15
CA HIS A 432 3.89 -28.47 -2.27
C HIS A 432 5.34 -29.02 -2.15
N ASN A 433 5.51 -30.32 -1.91
CA ASN A 433 6.81 -30.96 -1.65
C ASN A 433 7.58 -31.41 -2.90
N TRP A 434 7.41 -30.72 -4.03
CA TRP A 434 8.13 -31.05 -5.27
C TRP A 434 9.08 -29.91 -5.63
N VAL A 435 10.31 -30.28 -6.01
CA VAL A 435 11.31 -29.39 -6.58
C VAL A 435 11.42 -29.67 -8.08
N GLY A 436 11.53 -28.62 -8.89
CA GLY A 436 11.54 -28.73 -10.34
C GLY A 436 12.74 -28.05 -10.99
N PRO A 437 13.11 -28.45 -12.22
CA PRO A 437 14.15 -27.78 -12.97
C PRO A 437 13.67 -26.43 -13.48
N VAL A 438 14.54 -25.43 -13.44
CA VAL A 438 14.44 -24.26 -14.32
C VAL A 438 15.45 -24.52 -15.44
N ASN A 439 14.97 -25.01 -16.59
CA ASN A 439 15.83 -25.25 -17.74
C ASN A 439 15.67 -24.12 -18.76
N ARG A 440 16.80 -23.66 -19.30
CA ARG A 440 16.84 -22.65 -20.34
C ARG A 440 16.19 -23.15 -21.63
N ALA A 441 15.07 -22.53 -22.01
CA ALA A 441 14.36 -22.85 -23.24
C ALA A 441 14.98 -22.13 -24.44
N ILE A 442 15.25 -20.83 -24.30
CA ILE A 442 15.80 -19.93 -25.32
C ILE A 442 17.08 -19.25 -24.80
N PRO A 443 17.99 -18.75 -25.67
CA PRO A 443 19.05 -17.86 -25.20
C PRO A 443 18.45 -16.56 -24.61
N PRO A 444 19.16 -15.87 -23.71
CA PRO A 444 18.77 -14.53 -23.26
C PRO A 444 18.44 -13.61 -24.43
N VAL A 445 17.30 -12.92 -24.34
CA VAL A 445 16.91 -11.91 -25.34
C VAL A 445 17.77 -10.66 -25.16
N GLY A 446 18.39 -10.20 -26.25
CA GLY A 446 19.30 -9.05 -26.23
C GLY A 446 20.55 -9.33 -25.40
N GLU A 447 20.85 -8.45 -24.45
CA GLU A 447 21.99 -8.54 -23.53
C GLU A 447 21.55 -8.87 -22.09
N CYS A 448 20.33 -9.38 -21.88
CA CYS A 448 19.88 -9.76 -20.55
C CYS A 448 20.83 -10.79 -19.90
N ARG A 449 21.01 -10.70 -18.58
CA ARG A 449 21.76 -11.68 -17.77
C ARG A 449 20.91 -12.17 -16.61
N SER A 450 21.20 -13.38 -16.12
CA SER A 450 20.63 -13.86 -14.85
C SER A 450 21.22 -13.03 -13.71
N GLU A 451 20.45 -12.85 -12.62
CA GLU A 451 20.98 -12.17 -11.44
C GLU A 451 22.26 -12.85 -10.92
N PHE A 452 22.32 -14.18 -10.99
CA PHE A 452 23.54 -14.93 -10.69
C PHE A 452 24.72 -14.47 -11.56
N ASP A 453 24.57 -14.38 -12.89
CA ASP A 453 25.61 -13.87 -13.79
C ASP A 453 25.94 -12.39 -13.56
N MET A 454 24.98 -11.59 -13.08
CA MET A 454 25.22 -10.20 -12.68
C MET A 454 26.15 -10.13 -11.46
N PHE A 455 25.86 -10.90 -10.41
CA PHE A 455 26.70 -10.95 -9.22
C PHE A 455 28.07 -11.56 -9.49
N GLN A 456 28.18 -12.50 -10.45
CA GLN A 456 29.46 -13.01 -10.94
C GLN A 456 30.30 -11.90 -11.57
N GLY A 457 29.72 -11.14 -12.50
CA GLY A 457 30.40 -10.02 -13.18
C GLY A 457 30.74 -8.87 -12.23
N LEU A 458 29.95 -8.67 -11.17
CA LEU A 458 30.27 -7.70 -10.12
C LEU A 458 31.37 -8.20 -9.18
N ALA A 459 31.35 -9.49 -8.80
CA ALA A 459 32.37 -10.11 -7.96
C ALA A 459 33.77 -10.04 -8.59
N GLU A 460 33.87 -10.04 -9.92
CA GLU A 460 35.12 -9.85 -10.67
C GLU A 460 35.89 -8.57 -10.30
N ARG A 461 35.19 -7.57 -9.78
CA ARG A 461 35.74 -6.25 -9.43
C ARG A 461 36.02 -6.09 -7.94
N LEU A 462 35.85 -7.17 -7.17
CA LEU A 462 35.92 -7.20 -5.71
C LEU A 462 36.95 -8.24 -5.25
N ASP A 463 37.49 -8.04 -4.05
CA ASP A 463 38.59 -8.82 -3.47
C ASP A 463 38.21 -10.27 -3.10
N PHE A 464 36.92 -10.58 -3.00
CA PHE A 464 36.42 -11.94 -2.73
C PHE A 464 36.06 -12.72 -4.00
N ALA A 465 36.46 -12.25 -5.19
CA ALA A 465 36.14 -12.88 -6.48
C ALA A 465 36.33 -14.41 -6.46
N ASP A 466 37.47 -14.90 -5.95
CA ASP A 466 37.81 -16.33 -5.92
C ASP A 466 36.86 -17.20 -5.09
N ARG A 467 36.12 -16.60 -4.13
CA ARG A 467 35.14 -17.30 -3.29
C ARG A 467 33.78 -17.44 -3.97
N PHE A 468 33.42 -16.47 -4.82
CA PHE A 468 32.12 -16.41 -5.47
C PHE A 468 32.13 -16.97 -6.91
N ARG A 469 33.23 -16.70 -7.66
CA ARG A 469 33.39 -17.02 -9.08
C ARG A 469 33.56 -18.50 -9.36
N ARG A 470 32.43 -19.19 -9.38
CA ARG A 470 32.33 -20.62 -9.68
C ARG A 470 31.23 -20.86 -10.69
N GLU A 471 31.33 -21.94 -11.47
CA GLU A 471 30.28 -22.29 -12.43
C GLU A 471 28.92 -22.48 -11.74
N ALA A 472 27.83 -22.06 -12.39
CA ALA A 472 26.47 -22.22 -11.87
C ALA A 472 26.17 -23.67 -11.46
N LYS A 473 26.64 -24.66 -12.24
CA LYS A 473 26.47 -26.09 -11.93
C LYS A 473 27.16 -26.51 -10.64
N ALA A 474 28.31 -25.93 -10.32
CA ALA A 474 29.02 -26.20 -9.07
C ALA A 474 28.25 -25.61 -7.88
N TRP A 475 27.70 -24.40 -8.02
CA TRP A 475 26.85 -23.80 -7.01
C TRP A 475 25.53 -24.54 -6.80
N ILE A 476 24.84 -24.93 -7.87
CA ILE A 476 23.61 -25.75 -7.79
C ILE A 476 23.91 -27.06 -7.06
N LYS A 477 25.06 -27.71 -7.34
CA LYS A 477 25.46 -28.92 -6.62
C LYS A 477 25.55 -28.69 -5.11
N ASP A 478 26.15 -27.59 -4.68
CA ASP A 478 26.35 -27.31 -3.26
C ASP A 478 25.07 -26.83 -2.56
N VAL A 479 24.39 -25.84 -3.16
CA VAL A 479 23.16 -25.25 -2.58
C VAL A 479 22.02 -26.28 -2.55
N CYS A 480 21.94 -27.19 -3.52
CA CYS A 480 20.95 -28.26 -3.52
C CYS A 480 21.44 -29.54 -2.82
N ALA A 481 22.54 -29.51 -2.05
CA ALA A 481 23.05 -30.68 -1.32
C ALA A 481 21.98 -31.41 -0.47
N PRO A 482 21.03 -30.73 0.21
CA PRO A 482 19.95 -31.40 0.92
C PRO A 482 19.05 -32.24 -0.01
N ILE A 483 18.77 -31.75 -1.22
CA ILE A 483 17.98 -32.47 -2.24
C ILE A 483 18.72 -33.72 -2.73
N TRP A 484 20.03 -33.61 -2.99
CA TRP A 484 20.84 -34.74 -3.45
C TRP A 484 20.98 -35.83 -2.38
N LYS A 485 21.06 -35.44 -1.10
CA LYS A 485 21.09 -36.39 0.03
C LYS A 485 19.83 -37.25 0.12
N GLN A 486 18.70 -36.78 -0.41
CA GLN A 486 17.45 -37.54 -0.50
C GLN A 486 17.39 -38.47 -1.72
N GLY A 487 18.47 -38.60 -2.49
CA GLY A 487 18.58 -39.54 -3.61
C GLY A 487 18.20 -38.98 -4.98
N CYS A 488 17.90 -37.67 -5.08
CA CYS A 488 17.75 -37.02 -6.37
C CYS A 488 19.08 -36.96 -7.13
N THR A 489 19.08 -37.28 -8.41
CA THR A 489 20.25 -37.07 -9.29
C THR A 489 20.05 -35.81 -10.15
N PRO A 490 21.14 -35.12 -10.55
CA PRO A 490 21.03 -33.96 -11.45
C PRO A 490 20.31 -34.25 -12.77
N GLU A 491 20.44 -35.47 -13.32
CA GLU A 491 19.78 -35.86 -14.57
C GLU A 491 18.27 -36.09 -14.38
N GLN A 492 17.87 -36.70 -13.26
CA GLN A 492 16.45 -36.83 -12.91
C GLN A 492 15.80 -35.45 -12.76
N LEU A 493 16.44 -34.54 -12.02
CA LEU A 493 15.86 -33.21 -11.81
C LEU A 493 15.80 -32.40 -13.12
N ARG A 494 16.78 -32.55 -14.01
CA ARG A 494 16.75 -31.88 -15.33
C ARG A 494 15.56 -32.31 -16.18
N THR A 495 15.10 -33.55 -16.05
CA THR A 495 14.05 -34.11 -16.90
C THR A 495 12.65 -34.05 -16.31
N GLY A 496 12.52 -33.77 -15.00
CA GLY A 496 11.22 -33.64 -14.34
C GLY A 496 11.33 -33.26 -12.86
N ALA A 497 10.17 -33.07 -12.22
CA ALA A 497 10.12 -32.74 -10.80
C ALA A 497 10.53 -33.92 -9.91
N PHE A 498 11.26 -33.63 -8.84
CA PHE A 498 11.60 -34.59 -7.78
C PHE A 498 10.76 -34.31 -6.54
N ARG A 499 10.26 -35.38 -5.90
CA ARG A 499 9.49 -35.27 -4.66
C ARG A 499 10.43 -35.37 -3.47
N LEU A 500 10.39 -34.38 -2.60
CA LEU A 500 11.12 -34.41 -1.34
C LEU A 500 10.47 -35.38 -0.36
N ASP A 501 11.28 -35.96 0.51
CA ASP A 501 10.81 -36.74 1.65
C ASP A 501 10.16 -35.78 2.67
N ALA A 502 8.84 -35.82 2.72
CA ALA A 502 8.00 -34.99 3.57
C ALA A 502 6.69 -35.76 3.87
N PRO A 503 6.10 -35.58 5.06
CA PRO A 503 4.90 -36.31 5.46
C PRO A 503 3.69 -35.95 4.56
N MET A 504 2.86 -36.94 4.26
CA MET A 504 1.56 -36.72 3.61
C MET A 504 0.61 -35.98 4.55
N ALA A 505 0.47 -36.49 5.77
CA ALA A 505 -0.22 -35.85 6.87
C ALA A 505 0.80 -35.54 7.98
N PRO A 506 1.00 -34.28 8.38
CA PRO A 506 1.87 -33.93 9.48
C PRO A 506 1.27 -34.37 10.83
N TYR A 507 2.13 -34.61 11.82
CA TYR A 507 1.74 -34.86 13.21
C TYR A 507 0.86 -36.10 13.43
N GLU A 508 0.95 -37.14 12.58
CA GLU A 508 0.19 -38.40 12.73
C GLU A 508 0.48 -39.10 14.06
N ASP A 509 1.71 -38.98 14.56
CA ASP A 509 2.15 -39.51 15.86
C ASP A 509 1.73 -38.64 17.05
N LYS A 510 1.06 -37.50 16.78
CA LYS A 510 0.64 -36.49 17.75
C LYS A 510 1.80 -35.86 18.54
N THR A 511 2.99 -35.84 17.95
CA THR A 511 4.17 -35.13 18.46
C THR A 511 4.34 -33.82 17.71
N PHE A 512 4.62 -32.74 18.43
CA PHE A 512 4.78 -31.41 17.86
C PHE A 512 6.19 -30.87 18.15
N PRO A 513 6.84 -30.18 17.20
CA PRO A 513 8.13 -29.50 17.41
C PRO A 513 8.04 -28.26 18.33
N THR A 514 7.23 -28.33 19.39
CA THR A 514 7.12 -27.35 20.46
C THR A 514 8.01 -27.76 21.64
N PRO A 515 8.35 -26.83 22.55
CA PRO A 515 9.12 -27.19 23.75
C PRO A 515 8.48 -28.26 24.63
N SER A 516 7.16 -28.44 24.60
CA SER A 516 6.45 -29.48 25.37
C SER A 516 6.24 -30.79 24.61
N GLY A 517 6.54 -30.84 23.31
CA GLY A 517 6.18 -31.96 22.44
C GLY A 517 4.69 -32.03 22.08
N LYS A 518 3.88 -31.05 22.52
CA LYS A 518 2.41 -31.02 22.43
C LYS A 518 1.90 -29.77 21.71
N PHE A 519 0.68 -29.84 21.18
CA PHE A 519 -0.03 -28.68 20.61
C PHE A 519 -0.28 -27.61 21.68
N GLN A 520 -0.07 -26.32 21.35
CA GLN A 520 -0.30 -25.22 22.28
C GLN A 520 -1.62 -24.50 21.96
N PHE A 521 -2.57 -24.55 22.89
CA PHE A 521 -3.73 -23.64 22.82
C PHE A 521 -3.32 -22.21 23.20
N MET A 522 -4.00 -21.21 22.62
CA MET A 522 -3.87 -19.84 23.14
C MET A 522 -4.46 -19.74 24.55
N THR A 523 -3.70 -19.11 25.45
CA THR A 523 -4.05 -18.99 26.87
C THR A 523 -4.53 -17.60 27.27
N GLU A 524 -4.38 -16.62 26.38
CA GLU A 524 -4.78 -15.23 26.58
C GLU A 524 -5.46 -14.69 25.32
N PHE A 525 -6.44 -13.81 25.54
CA PHE A 525 -7.15 -13.11 24.46
C PHE A 525 -7.70 -11.79 25.00
N ASP A 526 -7.24 -10.68 24.41
CA ASP A 526 -7.78 -9.35 24.63
C ASP A 526 -8.62 -8.91 23.40
N PRO A 527 -9.95 -8.72 23.54
CA PRO A 527 -10.78 -8.25 22.45
C PRO A 527 -10.37 -6.86 21.92
N ALA A 528 -9.68 -6.03 22.71
CA ALA A 528 -9.20 -4.72 22.26
C ALA A 528 -8.18 -4.84 21.10
N GLU A 529 -7.42 -5.92 21.02
CA GLU A 529 -6.40 -6.13 19.98
C GLU A 529 -6.97 -6.31 18.57
N VAL A 530 -8.24 -6.73 18.47
CA VAL A 530 -8.94 -6.93 17.19
C VAL A 530 -9.93 -5.79 16.89
N ASN A 531 -10.05 -4.81 17.79
CA ASN A 531 -10.95 -3.67 17.64
C ASN A 531 -10.24 -2.47 16.97
N GLY A 532 -10.82 -1.98 15.87
CA GLY A 532 -10.39 -0.74 15.22
C GLY A 532 -11.45 -0.24 14.25
N ALA A 533 -12.12 0.86 14.62
CA ALA A 533 -12.96 1.63 13.72
C ALA A 533 -12.32 3.02 13.55
N ASP A 534 -12.38 3.56 12.34
CA ASP A 534 -12.05 4.95 12.06
C ASP A 534 -13.30 5.58 11.43
N ASP A 535 -13.97 6.46 12.18
CA ASP A 535 -15.25 7.02 11.75
C ASP A 535 -15.13 7.91 10.51
N MET A 536 -13.92 8.41 10.19
CA MET A 536 -13.68 9.22 8.99
C MET A 536 -13.59 8.37 7.71
N PHE A 537 -13.17 7.11 7.82
CA PHE A 537 -12.92 6.21 6.69
C PHE A 537 -13.72 4.91 6.87
N PRO A 538 -14.97 4.85 6.40
CA PRO A 538 -15.91 3.82 6.85
C PRO A 538 -15.72 2.43 6.23
N TYR A 539 -14.89 2.30 5.19
CA TYR A 539 -14.70 1.03 4.50
C TYR A 539 -13.32 0.44 4.79
N LYS A 540 -13.26 -0.84 5.16
CA LYS A 540 -12.00 -1.59 5.15
C LYS A 540 -11.61 -1.91 3.71
N LEU A 541 -10.40 -1.52 3.31
CA LEU A 541 -9.88 -1.79 1.98
C LEU A 541 -9.31 -3.21 1.91
N ILE A 542 -9.89 -4.05 1.06
CA ILE A 542 -9.44 -5.42 0.81
C ILE A 542 -8.87 -5.52 -0.61
N THR A 543 -7.55 -5.69 -0.72
CA THR A 543 -6.85 -5.82 -2.00
C THR A 543 -6.58 -7.28 -2.36
N CYS A 544 -7.46 -7.90 -3.13
CA CYS A 544 -7.40 -9.31 -3.50
C CYS A 544 -6.34 -9.60 -4.57
N ALA A 545 -5.83 -10.84 -4.61
CA ALA A 545 -4.95 -11.28 -5.68
C ALA A 545 -5.71 -11.35 -7.04
N PRO A 546 -5.22 -10.70 -8.10
CA PRO A 546 -5.88 -10.68 -9.40
C PRO A 546 -5.81 -12.04 -10.11
N HIS A 547 -6.78 -12.28 -11.00
CA HIS A 547 -6.81 -13.52 -11.79
C HIS A 547 -5.78 -13.48 -12.95
N GLY A 548 -5.64 -12.32 -13.60
CA GLY A 548 -4.93 -12.17 -14.88
C GLY A 548 -3.46 -11.77 -14.81
N TYR A 549 -2.97 -11.30 -13.66
CA TYR A 549 -1.59 -10.87 -13.45
C TYR A 549 -1.12 -11.17 -12.01
N ILE A 550 0.14 -10.87 -11.68
CA ILE A 550 0.71 -11.01 -10.33
C ILE A 550 1.26 -9.66 -9.93
N CYS A 551 0.75 -9.08 -8.85
CA CYS A 551 1.32 -7.86 -8.24
C CYS A 551 1.56 -6.76 -9.30
N SER A 552 2.78 -6.23 -9.35
CA SER A 552 3.25 -5.23 -10.33
C SER A 552 3.82 -5.84 -11.62
N GLU A 553 3.73 -7.17 -11.84
CA GLU A 553 4.23 -7.84 -13.05
C GLU A 553 3.32 -7.61 -14.27
N ARG A 554 3.28 -6.36 -14.73
CA ARG A 554 2.56 -5.87 -15.91
C ARG A 554 3.52 -5.02 -16.76
N THR A 555 3.14 -4.69 -17.98
CA THR A 555 3.80 -3.61 -18.75
C THR A 555 3.00 -2.31 -18.61
N ILE A 556 3.51 -1.15 -19.06
CA ILE A 556 2.73 0.11 -18.98
C ILE A 556 1.42 -0.04 -19.76
N ALA A 557 1.48 -0.64 -20.95
CA ALA A 557 0.32 -0.82 -21.83
C ALA A 557 -0.75 -1.75 -21.25
N ASP A 558 -0.39 -2.62 -20.30
CA ASP A 558 -1.33 -3.53 -19.66
C ASP A 558 -2.22 -2.81 -18.62
N HIS A 559 -1.94 -1.55 -18.25
CA HIS A 559 -2.60 -0.90 -17.10
C HIS A 559 -4.02 -0.41 -17.39
N GLU A 560 -4.35 0.02 -18.61
CA GLU A 560 -5.68 0.51 -18.97
C GLU A 560 -6.79 -0.55 -18.87
N PRO A 561 -7.97 -0.23 -18.30
CA PRO A 561 -8.39 1.03 -17.66
C PRO A 561 -7.96 1.16 -16.19
N LEU A 562 -8.24 2.32 -15.57
CA LEU A 562 -8.06 2.62 -14.12
C LEU A 562 -8.40 1.43 -13.19
N PRO A 563 -7.80 1.35 -11.99
CA PRO A 563 -8.11 0.29 -11.04
C PRO A 563 -9.60 0.31 -10.69
N VAL A 564 -10.17 -0.88 -10.44
CA VAL A 564 -11.59 -1.03 -10.10
C VAL A 564 -11.74 -1.10 -8.58
N ILE A 565 -12.57 -0.24 -8.01
CA ILE A 565 -13.00 -0.32 -6.61
C ILE A 565 -14.42 -0.85 -6.53
N ARG A 566 -14.62 -1.92 -5.76
CA ARG A 566 -15.91 -2.60 -5.60
C ARG A 566 -16.57 -2.17 -4.30
N LEU A 567 -17.86 -1.85 -4.36
CA LEU A 567 -18.70 -1.48 -3.20
C LEU A 567 -20.08 -2.15 -3.26
N HIS A 568 -20.75 -2.22 -2.12
CA HIS A 568 -22.17 -2.59 -2.08
C HIS A 568 -23.02 -1.53 -2.81
N PRO A 569 -24.03 -1.92 -3.63
CA PRO A 569 -24.94 -0.98 -4.32
C PRO A 569 -25.55 0.10 -3.40
N ASP A 570 -26.15 -0.29 -2.28
CA ASP A 570 -26.70 0.64 -1.29
C ASP A 570 -25.69 1.67 -0.74
N GLU A 571 -24.43 1.30 -0.59
CA GLU A 571 -23.39 2.21 -0.13
C GLU A 571 -22.98 3.21 -1.22
N ALA A 572 -22.94 2.78 -2.48
CA ALA A 572 -22.76 3.68 -3.61
C ALA A 572 -23.94 4.65 -3.73
N ALA A 573 -25.18 4.15 -3.63
CA ALA A 573 -26.39 4.97 -3.69
C ALA A 573 -26.47 5.99 -2.54
N ARG A 574 -26.13 5.58 -1.31
CA ARG A 574 -26.06 6.47 -0.14
C ARG A 574 -25.10 7.64 -0.34
N ARG A 575 -24.09 7.47 -1.18
CA ARG A 575 -23.06 8.48 -1.51
C ARG A 575 -23.32 9.21 -2.83
N GLY A 576 -24.44 8.94 -3.50
CA GLY A 576 -24.75 9.52 -4.81
C GLY A 576 -23.76 9.13 -5.90
N LEU A 577 -23.18 7.92 -5.82
CA LEU A 577 -22.21 7.41 -6.78
C LEU A 577 -22.87 6.44 -7.76
N GLU A 578 -22.56 6.59 -9.04
CA GLU A 578 -23.08 5.73 -10.11
C GLU A 578 -22.09 4.61 -10.45
N ASN A 579 -22.59 3.41 -10.69
CA ASN A 579 -21.77 2.30 -11.15
C ASN A 579 -21.09 2.64 -12.49
N GLY A 580 -19.78 2.40 -12.59
CA GLY A 580 -18.97 2.76 -13.76
C GLY A 580 -18.41 4.18 -13.73
N SER A 581 -18.81 5.03 -12.77
CA SER A 581 -18.22 6.36 -12.61
C SER A 581 -16.77 6.29 -12.11
N VAL A 582 -15.96 7.29 -12.46
CA VAL A 582 -14.65 7.49 -11.84
C VAL A 582 -14.87 8.12 -10.47
N VAL A 583 -14.26 7.51 -9.46
CA VAL A 583 -14.33 7.90 -8.06
C VAL A 583 -12.93 8.17 -7.51
N LEU A 584 -12.87 8.98 -6.47
CA LEU A 584 -11.66 9.18 -5.67
C LEU A 584 -11.75 8.28 -4.44
N VAL A 585 -10.76 7.40 -4.28
CA VAL A 585 -10.60 6.57 -3.09
C VAL A 585 -9.53 7.23 -2.22
N SER A 586 -9.86 7.53 -0.98
CA SER A 586 -8.96 8.27 -0.07
C SER A 586 -8.73 7.50 1.22
N SER A 587 -7.51 7.56 1.75
CA SER A 587 -7.17 7.13 3.12
C SER A 587 -6.45 8.27 3.85
N LYS A 588 -5.93 8.00 5.06
CA LYS A 588 -5.02 8.93 5.75
C LYS A 588 -3.67 9.10 5.04
N GLN A 589 -3.25 8.13 4.24
CA GLN A 589 -1.94 8.11 3.60
C GLN A 589 -1.95 8.82 2.24
N GLY A 590 -3.04 8.69 1.49
CA GLY A 590 -3.09 9.24 0.14
C GLY A 590 -4.42 9.00 -0.56
N GLN A 591 -4.42 9.21 -1.87
CA GLN A 591 -5.61 9.12 -2.71
C GLN A 591 -5.30 8.45 -4.06
N VAL A 592 -6.28 7.73 -4.60
CA VAL A 592 -6.18 7.03 -5.89
C VAL A 592 -7.50 7.15 -6.65
N ARG A 593 -7.43 7.41 -7.96
CA ARG A 593 -8.59 7.35 -8.85
C ARG A 593 -8.92 5.90 -9.17
N ALA A 594 -10.20 5.56 -9.14
CA ALA A 594 -10.67 4.23 -9.48
C ALA A 594 -11.99 4.29 -10.26
N THR A 595 -12.29 3.24 -11.03
CA THR A 595 -13.63 3.03 -11.57
C THR A 595 -14.47 2.30 -10.53
N LEU A 596 -15.64 2.85 -10.18
CA LEU A 596 -16.56 2.20 -9.25
C LEU A 596 -17.27 1.02 -9.91
N GLN A 597 -17.29 -0.13 -9.23
CA GLN A 597 -18.11 -1.28 -9.58
C GLN A 597 -19.00 -1.66 -8.38
N THR A 598 -20.31 -1.62 -8.54
CA THR A 598 -21.24 -2.09 -7.50
C THR A 598 -21.41 -3.61 -7.57
N VAL A 599 -21.35 -4.29 -6.42
CA VAL A 599 -21.44 -5.76 -6.33
C VAL A 599 -22.50 -6.20 -5.32
N GLU A 600 -23.55 -6.86 -5.82
CA GLU A 600 -24.65 -7.37 -5.01
C GLU A 600 -24.18 -8.45 -4.02
N GLY A 601 -24.70 -8.40 -2.79
CA GLY A 601 -24.34 -9.33 -1.71
C GLY A 601 -22.90 -9.19 -1.19
N MET A 602 -22.16 -8.16 -1.56
CA MET A 602 -20.89 -7.80 -0.91
C MET A 602 -21.17 -7.15 0.45
N ARG A 603 -20.26 -7.24 1.42
CA ARG A 603 -20.45 -6.53 2.70
C ARG A 603 -20.48 -5.00 2.50
N ARG A 604 -21.26 -4.30 3.34
CA ARG A 604 -21.40 -2.83 3.31
C ARG A 604 -20.23 -2.09 3.93
N ASP A 605 -19.43 -2.74 4.77
CA ASP A 605 -18.27 -2.16 5.45
C ASP A 605 -16.93 -2.41 4.73
N VAL A 606 -16.97 -2.90 3.48
CA VAL A 606 -15.80 -3.28 2.69
C VAL A 606 -15.75 -2.51 1.37
N ALA A 607 -14.56 -2.07 1.00
CA ALA A 607 -14.22 -1.68 -0.36
C ALA A 607 -13.17 -2.67 -0.90
N ALA A 608 -13.41 -3.30 -2.05
CA ALA A 608 -12.54 -4.34 -2.57
C ALA A 608 -11.91 -3.98 -3.91
N ALA A 609 -10.62 -4.24 -4.07
CA ALA A 609 -9.88 -3.97 -5.30
C ALA A 609 -8.91 -5.12 -5.63
N ASP A 610 -8.42 -5.18 -6.86
CA ASP A 610 -7.37 -6.12 -7.23
C ASP A 610 -6.00 -5.49 -6.92
N ARG A 611 -5.13 -6.19 -6.19
CA ARG A 611 -3.83 -5.65 -5.75
C ARG A 611 -2.83 -5.50 -6.90
N GLY A 612 -1.91 -4.55 -6.74
CA GLY A 612 -0.80 -4.29 -7.66
C GLY A 612 -1.16 -3.37 -8.82
N GLY A 613 -0.21 -3.20 -9.73
CA GLY A 613 -0.26 -2.19 -10.79
C GLY A 613 0.52 -0.93 -10.43
N TRP A 614 1.08 -0.27 -11.44
CA TRP A 614 2.09 0.77 -11.25
C TRP A 614 1.49 2.10 -10.79
N LEU A 615 2.22 2.82 -9.94
CA LEU A 615 1.86 4.17 -9.47
C LEU A 615 1.82 5.14 -10.65
N LYS A 616 2.86 5.15 -11.48
CA LYS A 616 2.95 6.01 -12.66
C LYS A 616 1.86 5.77 -13.70
N ALA A 617 1.19 4.62 -13.61
CA ALA A 617 0.05 4.26 -14.45
C ALA A 617 -1.32 4.56 -13.79
N GLY A 618 -1.34 5.14 -12.58
CA GLY A 618 -2.57 5.41 -11.84
C GLY A 618 -3.16 4.22 -11.07
N HIS A 619 -2.43 3.11 -10.90
CA HIS A 619 -2.88 1.90 -10.21
C HIS A 619 -2.35 1.73 -8.77
N GLY A 620 -1.70 2.75 -8.22
CA GLY A 620 -0.98 2.70 -6.95
C GLY A 620 -1.85 2.57 -5.69
N LEU A 621 -2.59 1.48 -5.51
CA LEU A 621 -3.43 1.25 -4.31
C LEU A 621 -2.64 1.29 -2.99
N ASN A 622 -1.33 1.04 -3.03
CA ASN A 622 -0.46 1.12 -1.86
C ASN A 622 -0.12 2.56 -1.41
N LEU A 623 -0.50 3.58 -2.19
CA LEU A 623 -0.59 4.97 -1.75
C LEU A 623 -1.63 5.14 -0.63
N LEU A 624 -2.68 4.31 -0.66
CA LEU A 624 -3.71 4.30 0.37
C LEU A 624 -3.28 3.53 1.62
N THR A 625 -2.36 2.57 1.46
CA THR A 625 -2.08 1.56 2.47
C THR A 625 -1.25 2.14 3.61
N LYS A 626 -1.74 1.94 4.84
CA LYS A 626 -0.99 2.25 6.06
C LYS A 626 0.22 1.32 6.21
N ASP A 627 1.39 1.91 6.44
CA ASP A 627 2.59 1.21 6.87
C ASP A 627 2.48 0.79 8.34
N LEU A 628 2.62 -0.51 8.58
CA LEU A 628 2.44 -1.15 9.88
C LEU A 628 3.06 -2.56 9.84
N ALA A 629 3.54 -3.04 10.98
CA ALA A 629 3.92 -4.45 11.16
C ALA A 629 2.88 -5.21 11.99
N SER A 630 2.67 -6.50 11.67
CA SER A 630 1.84 -7.39 12.49
C SER A 630 2.49 -7.64 13.85
N THR A 631 1.67 -7.86 14.88
CA THR A 631 2.12 -8.12 16.25
C THR A 631 3.05 -9.35 16.32
N VAL A 632 2.73 -10.38 15.55
CA VAL A 632 3.52 -11.62 15.44
C VAL A 632 3.95 -11.83 13.99
N GLY A 633 5.19 -12.26 13.77
CA GLY A 633 5.71 -12.67 12.47
C GLY A 633 6.16 -11.55 11.53
N MET A 634 6.17 -10.29 11.99
CA MET A 634 6.72 -9.15 11.23
C MET A 634 6.18 -9.05 9.79
N GLY A 635 4.90 -9.37 9.59
CA GLY A 635 4.23 -9.25 8.30
C GLY A 635 3.59 -7.87 8.10
N THR A 636 2.97 -7.67 6.94
CA THR A 636 2.35 -6.38 6.55
C THR A 636 0.82 -6.45 6.60
N PRO A 637 0.16 -5.75 7.54
CA PRO A 637 -1.29 -5.71 7.67
C PRO A 637 -2.04 -4.83 6.65
N TYR A 638 -2.00 -5.18 5.36
CA TYR A 638 -2.65 -4.38 4.31
C TYR A 638 -4.14 -4.08 4.57
N TYR A 639 -4.87 -4.99 5.21
CA TYR A 639 -6.32 -4.88 5.47
C TYR A 639 -6.63 -4.11 6.77
N GLU A 640 -5.63 -3.50 7.40
CA GLU A 640 -5.88 -2.47 8.41
C GLU A 640 -6.28 -1.13 7.81
N THR A 641 -6.00 -0.94 6.53
CA THR A 641 -6.30 0.28 5.77
C THR A 641 -7.81 0.50 5.71
N THR A 642 -8.22 1.70 6.07
CA THR A 642 -9.59 2.20 5.92
C THR A 642 -9.63 3.31 4.89
N VAL A 643 -10.72 3.36 4.09
CA VAL A 643 -10.90 4.32 3.01
C VAL A 643 -12.29 4.94 2.99
N SER A 644 -12.38 6.10 2.33
CA SER A 644 -13.62 6.69 1.83
C SER A 644 -13.64 6.56 0.31
N VAL A 645 -14.84 6.55 -0.26
CA VAL A 645 -15.05 6.55 -1.71
C VAL A 645 -15.99 7.71 -2.00
N GLU A 646 -15.55 8.62 -2.84
CA GLU A 646 -16.22 9.87 -3.14
C GLU A 646 -16.21 10.15 -4.63
N ARG A 647 -17.04 11.10 -5.08
CA ARG A 647 -17.07 11.51 -6.48
C ARG A 647 -15.69 12.04 -6.85
N CYS A 648 -15.13 11.58 -7.97
CA CYS A 648 -13.87 12.11 -8.46
C CYS A 648 -14.03 13.61 -8.79
N PRO A 649 -13.06 14.46 -8.45
CA PRO A 649 -13.08 15.87 -8.85
C PRO A 649 -13.09 16.01 -10.37
N GLU A 650 -13.54 17.17 -10.86
CA GLU A 650 -13.55 17.49 -12.30
C GLU A 650 -12.11 17.48 -12.83
N ASP A 651 -11.86 16.80 -13.96
CA ASP A 651 -10.50 16.61 -14.52
C ASP A 651 -9.78 17.95 -14.79
N GLU A 652 -10.51 19.06 -14.97
CA GLU A 652 -9.94 20.39 -15.20
C GLU A 652 -9.11 20.95 -14.03
N PHE A 653 -9.25 20.42 -12.82
CA PHE A 653 -8.56 20.91 -11.62
C PHE A 653 -7.40 20.03 -11.14
N LEU A 654 -7.28 18.80 -11.65
CA LEU A 654 -6.34 17.82 -11.15
C LEU A 654 -4.89 18.26 -11.40
N GLY A 655 -4.09 18.29 -10.32
CA GLY A 655 -2.66 18.58 -10.38
C GLY A 655 -2.34 20.06 -10.57
N LEU A 656 -3.30 20.97 -10.34
CA LEU A 656 -3.01 22.39 -10.19
C LEU A 656 -2.17 22.61 -8.92
N ARG A 657 -0.99 23.22 -9.04
CA ARG A 657 -0.11 23.51 -7.90
C ARG A 657 -0.39 24.88 -7.34
N ILE A 658 -0.81 24.98 -6.09
CA ILE A 658 -1.16 26.26 -5.45
C ILE A 658 -0.16 26.54 -4.33
N LEU A 659 0.55 27.66 -4.44
CA LEU A 659 1.39 28.15 -3.35
C LEU A 659 0.50 28.80 -2.29
N VAL A 660 0.63 28.38 -1.04
CA VAL A 660 -0.07 28.99 0.09
C VAL A 660 0.94 29.62 1.04
N VAL A 661 0.90 30.94 1.17
CA VAL A 661 1.74 31.68 2.11
C VAL A 661 0.98 31.88 3.41
N GLN A 662 1.46 31.22 4.46
CA GLN A 662 0.92 31.31 5.80
C GLN A 662 1.74 32.31 6.61
N ASN A 663 1.12 33.40 7.04
CA ASN A 663 1.81 34.52 7.70
C ASN A 663 1.94 34.35 9.23
N GLN A 664 1.25 33.38 9.83
CA GLN A 664 1.33 33.08 11.25
C GLN A 664 1.00 31.61 11.52
N GLU A 665 1.57 31.00 12.57
CA GLU A 665 1.38 29.59 12.95
C GLU A 665 -0.09 29.15 13.02
N ARG A 666 -1.00 30.06 13.41
CA ARG A 666 -2.41 29.75 13.70
C ARG A 666 -3.39 30.18 12.61
N THR A 667 -2.92 30.82 11.54
CA THR A 667 -3.74 31.26 10.40
C THR A 667 -3.55 30.27 9.25
N VAL A 668 -4.05 29.04 9.44
CA VAL A 668 -3.93 27.94 8.48
C VAL A 668 -4.94 28.08 7.33
N PRO A 669 -4.74 27.42 6.17
CA PRO A 669 -5.65 27.49 5.03
C PRO A 669 -7.08 26.97 5.30
N ALA A 670 -7.24 26.19 6.38
CA ALA A 670 -8.52 25.76 6.93
C ALA A 670 -9.49 25.16 5.90
N PHE A 671 -10.74 25.62 5.85
CA PHE A 671 -11.78 25.12 4.96
C PHE A 671 -11.46 25.38 3.49
N LEU A 672 -10.89 26.55 3.15
CA LEU A 672 -10.44 26.84 1.78
C LEU A 672 -9.39 25.83 1.31
N GLY A 673 -8.38 25.53 2.14
CA GLY A 673 -7.37 24.53 1.81
C GLY A 673 -7.98 23.15 1.58
N LYS A 674 -8.89 22.72 2.47
CA LYS A 674 -9.61 21.44 2.30
C LYS A 674 -10.37 21.39 0.97
N GLU A 675 -11.01 22.50 0.59
CA GLU A 675 -11.79 22.57 -0.63
C GLU A 675 -10.94 22.58 -1.90
N LEU A 676 -9.83 23.32 -1.92
CA LEU A 676 -8.90 23.32 -3.05
C LEU A 676 -8.32 21.90 -3.26
N THR A 677 -7.94 21.21 -2.18
CA THR A 677 -7.51 19.81 -2.25
C THR A 677 -8.65 18.88 -2.67
N ARG A 678 -9.87 19.08 -2.15
CA ARG A 678 -11.07 18.30 -2.55
C ARG A 678 -11.35 18.44 -4.05
N LEU A 679 -11.05 19.58 -4.64
CA LEU A 679 -11.21 19.82 -6.07
C LEU A 679 -10.05 19.29 -6.92
N GLY A 680 -8.96 18.82 -6.31
CA GLY A 680 -7.85 18.19 -7.03
C GLY A 680 -6.56 19.00 -7.11
N ALA A 681 -6.49 20.16 -6.44
CA ALA A 681 -5.28 20.97 -6.37
C ALA A 681 -4.29 20.43 -5.33
N VAL A 682 -2.99 20.53 -5.63
CA VAL A 682 -1.88 20.23 -4.72
C VAL A 682 -1.45 21.55 -4.06
N LEU A 683 -1.39 21.57 -2.72
CA LEU A 683 -1.04 22.76 -1.95
C LEU A 683 0.39 22.67 -1.44
N ASP A 684 1.21 23.67 -1.77
CA ASP A 684 2.55 23.84 -1.20
C ASP A 684 2.50 24.99 -0.19
N ILE A 685 2.67 24.68 1.10
CA ILE A 685 2.58 25.67 2.18
C ILE A 685 3.97 26.22 2.48
N CYS A 686 4.12 27.54 2.40
CA CYS A 686 5.32 28.27 2.78
C CYS A 686 5.03 29.11 4.03
N MET A 687 5.91 29.02 5.04
CA MET A 687 5.83 29.75 6.29
C MET A 687 7.01 30.73 6.47
N PRO A 688 7.01 31.89 5.79
CA PRO A 688 8.14 32.83 5.84
C PRO A 688 8.45 33.35 7.26
N PHE A 689 7.42 33.47 8.11
CA PHE A 689 7.61 33.86 9.51
C PHE A 689 8.41 32.82 10.33
N ALA A 690 8.47 31.57 9.87
CA ALA A 690 9.24 30.48 10.47
C ALA A 690 10.60 30.26 9.79
N GLY A 691 10.94 31.08 8.78
CA GLY A 691 12.22 31.03 8.07
C GLY A 691 12.19 30.33 6.70
N ASP A 692 11.02 29.87 6.23
CA ASP A 692 10.92 29.29 4.89
C ASP A 692 11.21 30.34 3.81
N PRO A 693 12.04 30.03 2.80
CA PRO A 693 12.28 30.95 1.70
C PRO A 693 11.06 31.05 0.79
N LEU A 694 10.66 32.28 0.46
CA LEU A 694 9.69 32.52 -0.60
C LEU A 694 10.29 32.17 -1.97
N PRO A 695 9.54 31.49 -2.86
CA PRO A 695 9.99 31.27 -4.24
C PRO A 695 10.33 32.57 -4.95
N GLU A 696 11.41 32.59 -5.73
CA GLU A 696 11.82 33.77 -6.49
C GLU A 696 10.90 34.03 -7.69
N THR A 697 10.29 32.97 -8.23
CA THR A 697 9.41 33.02 -9.41
C THR A 697 8.13 32.19 -9.18
N PRO A 698 7.05 32.48 -9.93
CA PRO A 698 5.80 31.72 -9.83
C PRO A 698 5.79 30.49 -10.75
N GLU A 699 6.90 30.10 -11.38
CA GLU A 699 6.92 29.14 -12.51
C GLU A 699 6.33 27.77 -12.12
N ASP A 700 6.63 27.29 -10.93
CA ASP A 700 6.22 25.99 -10.40
C ASP A 700 4.74 25.91 -9.96
N PHE A 701 4.02 27.04 -10.00
CA PHE A 701 2.69 27.16 -9.42
C PHE A 701 1.66 27.68 -10.43
N ASP A 702 0.42 27.28 -10.27
CA ASP A 702 -0.73 27.70 -11.09
C ASP A 702 -1.52 28.85 -10.43
N GLY A 703 -1.35 29.06 -9.13
CA GLY A 703 -1.97 30.15 -8.37
C GLY A 703 -1.33 30.37 -7.01
N LEU A 704 -1.67 31.50 -6.37
CA LEU A 704 -1.13 31.93 -5.08
C LEU A 704 -2.26 32.30 -4.11
N VAL A 705 -2.23 31.73 -2.90
CA VAL A 705 -3.06 32.15 -1.76
C VAL A 705 -2.16 32.77 -0.70
N VAL A 706 -2.48 33.98 -0.24
CA VAL A 706 -1.78 34.66 0.87
C VAL A 706 -2.77 34.86 2.00
N LEU A 707 -2.53 34.18 3.12
CA LEU A 707 -3.46 34.15 4.25
C LEU A 707 -3.36 35.40 5.13
N GLY A 708 -4.32 35.54 6.05
CA GLY A 708 -4.30 36.58 7.08
C GLY A 708 -3.17 36.39 8.09
N GLY A 709 -3.07 37.35 9.02
CA GLY A 709 -2.08 37.35 10.09
C GLY A 709 -2.32 38.52 11.05
N ALA A 710 -1.77 38.46 12.27
CA ALA A 710 -1.89 39.52 13.27
C ALA A 710 -0.98 40.75 13.01
N GLN A 711 -0.22 40.74 11.93
CA GLN A 711 0.71 41.80 11.55
C GLN A 711 -0.02 43.00 10.93
N ASN A 712 0.56 44.18 11.10
CA ASN A 712 0.16 45.35 10.33
C ASN A 712 0.81 45.30 8.95
N ALA A 713 0.04 45.51 7.90
CA ALA A 713 0.53 45.40 6.52
C ALA A 713 1.66 46.38 6.16
N PHE A 714 1.91 47.40 6.99
CA PHE A 714 2.93 48.44 6.81
C PHE A 714 4.16 48.29 7.72
N ASP A 715 4.26 47.20 8.51
CA ASP A 715 5.42 46.91 9.38
C ASP A 715 6.54 46.16 8.61
N ASP A 716 7.16 46.85 7.65
CA ASP A 716 8.24 46.27 6.83
C ASP A 716 9.54 46.04 7.65
N GLU A 717 9.71 46.71 8.80
CA GLU A 717 10.89 46.59 9.66
C GLU A 717 10.95 45.23 10.36
N ASN A 718 9.83 44.78 10.95
CA ASN A 718 9.77 43.50 11.65
C ASN A 718 9.48 42.32 10.70
N TYR A 719 8.93 42.61 9.50
CA TYR A 719 8.53 41.59 8.53
C TYR A 719 9.12 41.86 7.14
N ALA A 720 10.46 41.86 7.06
CA ALA A 720 11.21 42.14 5.83
C ALA A 720 10.79 41.30 4.59
N TYR A 721 10.21 40.11 4.80
CA TYR A 721 9.71 39.26 3.72
C TYR A 721 8.48 39.84 2.98
N PHE A 722 7.74 40.81 3.56
CA PHE A 722 6.59 41.45 2.90
C PHE A 722 6.97 42.09 1.56
N THR A 723 8.15 42.69 1.46
CA THR A 723 8.63 43.26 0.20
C THR A 723 8.81 42.19 -0.87
N LEU A 724 9.32 41.01 -0.50
CA LEU A 724 9.48 39.88 -1.42
C LEU A 724 8.13 39.28 -1.79
N LEU A 725 7.24 39.12 -0.81
CA LEU A 725 5.90 38.60 -1.02
C LEU A 725 5.08 39.47 -1.98
N MET A 726 5.10 40.80 -1.82
CA MET A 726 4.43 41.73 -2.75
C MET A 726 5.01 41.66 -4.17
N ARG A 727 6.33 41.45 -4.31
CA ARG A 727 6.95 41.23 -5.63
C ARG A 727 6.47 39.93 -6.26
N LEU A 728 6.39 38.86 -5.46
CA LEU A 728 5.90 37.56 -5.90
C LEU A 728 4.43 37.65 -6.34
N MET A 729 3.56 38.32 -5.57
CA MET A 729 2.16 38.56 -5.94
C MET A 729 2.01 39.26 -7.29
N ARG A 730 2.83 40.29 -7.56
CA ARG A 730 2.87 40.93 -8.90
C ARG A 730 3.38 39.99 -9.99
N ALA A 731 4.35 39.13 -9.68
CA ALA A 731 4.89 38.19 -10.65
C ALA A 731 3.85 37.13 -11.08
N PHE A 732 3.07 36.60 -10.12
CA PHE A 732 1.92 35.73 -10.41
C PHE A 732 0.94 36.43 -11.36
N ASP A 733 0.47 37.64 -11.01
CA ASP A 733 -0.49 38.36 -11.84
C ASP A 733 0.06 38.73 -13.23
N ALA A 734 1.33 39.13 -13.32
CA ALA A 734 1.99 39.45 -14.59
C ALA A 734 1.97 38.25 -15.56
N GLN A 735 2.19 37.04 -15.03
CA GLN A 735 2.07 35.78 -15.78
C GLN A 735 0.62 35.32 -15.99
N GLY A 736 -0.37 36.07 -15.51
CA GLY A 736 -1.79 35.74 -15.60
C GLY A 736 -2.23 34.66 -14.62
N LYS A 737 -1.39 34.29 -13.65
CA LYS A 737 -1.68 33.29 -12.62
C LYS A 737 -2.47 33.95 -11.48
N PRO A 738 -3.66 33.44 -11.09
CA PRO A 738 -4.50 34.10 -10.10
C PRO A 738 -3.85 34.21 -8.71
N VAL A 739 -4.16 35.31 -8.01
CA VAL A 739 -3.76 35.55 -6.62
C VAL A 739 -5.01 35.74 -5.76
N ALA A 740 -5.07 35.12 -4.59
CA ALA A 740 -6.08 35.35 -3.57
C ALA A 740 -5.40 35.82 -2.27
N GLY A 741 -5.54 37.10 -1.93
CA GLY A 741 -5.08 37.66 -0.67
C GLY A 741 -6.22 37.76 0.33
N ILE A 742 -6.05 37.20 1.54
CA ILE A 742 -7.07 37.19 2.59
C ILE A 742 -6.60 38.02 3.79
N CYS A 743 -7.44 38.94 4.27
CA CYS A 743 -7.15 39.86 5.38
C CYS A 743 -5.80 40.58 5.18
N LEU A 744 -4.75 40.25 5.94
CA LEU A 744 -3.38 40.76 5.70
C LEU A 744 -2.92 40.57 4.24
N GLY A 745 -3.20 39.42 3.63
CA GLY A 745 -2.89 39.17 2.24
C GLY A 745 -3.62 40.11 1.28
N CYS A 746 -4.86 40.51 1.60
CA CYS A 746 -5.63 41.50 0.83
C CYS A 746 -4.95 42.88 0.89
N GLN A 747 -4.52 43.29 2.09
CA GLN A 747 -3.84 44.55 2.32
C GLN A 747 -2.46 44.60 1.63
N LEU A 748 -1.69 43.52 1.69
CA LEU A 748 -0.41 43.39 0.98
C LEU A 748 -0.61 43.39 -0.55
N LEU A 749 -1.67 42.76 -1.06
CA LEU A 749 -2.02 42.83 -2.48
C LEU A 749 -2.34 44.27 -2.89
N SER A 750 -3.11 45.00 -2.07
CA SER A 750 -3.42 46.42 -2.30
C SER A 750 -2.12 47.26 -2.36
N ARG A 751 -1.24 47.12 -1.36
CA ARG A 751 0.08 47.78 -1.35
C ARG A 751 0.92 47.44 -2.58
N ALA A 752 0.92 46.16 -3.00
CA ALA A 752 1.69 45.71 -4.15
C ALA A 752 1.32 46.47 -5.44
N TRP A 753 0.11 47.01 -5.52
CA TRP A 753 -0.40 47.78 -6.65
C TRP A 753 -0.52 49.29 -6.37
N GLY A 754 0.11 49.78 -5.30
CA GLY A 754 0.15 51.21 -4.96
C GLY A 754 -1.06 51.70 -4.16
N GLY A 755 -1.85 50.79 -3.59
CA GLY A 755 -2.83 51.13 -2.56
C GLY A 755 -2.15 51.44 -1.23
N GLU A 756 -2.89 52.12 -0.34
CA GLU A 756 -2.37 52.59 0.95
C GLU A 756 -3.17 51.97 2.10
N PRO A 757 -2.59 51.03 2.88
CA PRO A 757 -3.23 50.47 4.06
C PRO A 757 -3.23 51.49 5.19
N PHE A 758 -4.28 51.48 5.99
CA PHE A 758 -4.44 52.35 7.15
C PHE A 758 -5.29 51.66 8.23
N SER A 759 -5.13 52.09 9.48
CA SER A 759 -5.99 51.64 10.57
C SER A 759 -7.32 52.40 10.56
N CYS A 760 -8.44 51.67 10.64
CA CYS A 760 -9.79 52.22 10.62
C CYS A 760 -10.17 52.92 11.93
N GLY A 761 -9.32 52.89 12.95
CA GLY A 761 -9.59 53.46 14.27
C GLY A 761 -10.53 52.63 15.15
N GLY A 762 -10.91 51.42 14.72
CA GLY A 762 -11.74 50.47 15.46
C GLY A 762 -11.64 49.06 14.87
N LEU A 763 -12.14 48.06 15.60
CA LEU A 763 -12.09 46.65 15.22
C LEU A 763 -13.44 46.21 14.61
N GLU A 764 -13.41 45.66 13.40
CA GLU A 764 -14.53 44.92 12.82
C GLU A 764 -14.37 43.43 13.15
N TYR A 765 -15.29 42.89 13.95
CA TYR A 765 -15.23 41.50 14.42
C TYR A 765 -16.62 40.86 14.45
N GLY A 766 -16.73 39.66 13.88
CA GLY A 766 -17.98 38.88 13.84
C GLY A 766 -18.52 38.68 12.43
N PHE A 767 -19.66 37.98 12.31
CA PHE A 767 -20.30 37.75 11.01
C PHE A 767 -21.11 38.97 10.56
N THR A 768 -20.63 39.70 9.56
CA THR A 768 -21.23 40.96 9.10
C THR A 768 -22.08 40.77 7.85
N GLU A 769 -23.07 41.64 7.65
CA GLU A 769 -23.80 41.72 6.38
C GLU A 769 -22.98 42.54 5.37
N LEU A 770 -22.68 41.92 4.23
CA LEU A 770 -21.91 42.52 3.16
C LEU A 770 -22.75 42.63 1.89
N SER A 771 -22.42 43.59 1.03
CA SER A 771 -23.14 43.83 -0.22
C SER A 771 -22.25 43.66 -1.44
N LEU A 772 -22.73 42.91 -2.44
CA LEU A 772 -22.09 42.86 -3.74
C LEU A 772 -22.32 44.17 -4.50
N THR A 773 -21.26 44.74 -5.05
CA THR A 773 -21.37 45.79 -6.07
C THR A 773 -21.96 45.20 -7.36
N GLU A 774 -22.38 46.06 -8.30
CA GLU A 774 -22.82 45.58 -9.63
C GLU A 774 -21.71 44.79 -10.35
N ALA A 775 -20.45 45.18 -10.16
CA ALA A 775 -19.31 44.42 -10.67
C ALA A 775 -19.14 43.08 -9.96
N GLY A 776 -19.35 43.02 -8.64
CA GLY A 776 -19.31 41.78 -7.85
C GLY A 776 -20.38 40.76 -8.27
N LYS A 777 -21.60 41.21 -8.57
CA LYS A 777 -22.69 40.33 -9.06
C LYS A 777 -22.36 39.65 -10.38
N ALA A 778 -21.60 40.32 -11.24
CA ALA A 778 -21.19 39.83 -12.56
C ALA A 778 -19.80 39.16 -12.56
N ASP A 779 -19.08 39.13 -11.43
CA ASP A 779 -17.72 38.62 -11.38
C ASP A 779 -17.69 37.08 -11.47
N PRO A 780 -16.79 36.47 -12.27
CA PRO A 780 -16.75 35.03 -12.46
C PRO A 780 -16.38 34.23 -11.20
N VAL A 781 -15.73 34.86 -10.21
CA VAL A 781 -15.36 34.19 -8.95
C VAL A 781 -16.44 34.39 -7.90
N LEU A 782 -16.92 35.62 -7.73
CA LEU A 782 -17.84 35.97 -6.65
C LEU A 782 -19.33 35.80 -6.98
N GLY A 783 -19.70 35.91 -8.25
CA GLY A 783 -21.10 35.93 -8.69
C GLY A 783 -21.94 34.82 -8.04
N GLY A 784 -23.05 35.21 -7.41
CA GLY A 784 -23.94 34.32 -6.66
C GLY A 784 -24.31 34.86 -5.28
N PRO A 785 -24.97 34.04 -4.43
CA PRO A 785 -25.40 34.45 -3.10
C PRO A 785 -24.22 34.78 -2.17
N LEU A 786 -24.27 35.95 -1.53
CA LEU A 786 -23.31 36.40 -0.52
C LEU A 786 -23.94 36.24 0.88
N PRO A 787 -23.46 35.30 1.72
CA PRO A 787 -23.91 35.16 3.10
C PRO A 787 -23.27 36.23 4.00
N ARG A 788 -23.65 36.23 5.28
CA ARG A 788 -22.82 36.90 6.30
C ARG A 788 -21.47 36.19 6.40
N LEU A 789 -20.39 36.95 6.43
CA LEU A 789 -19.02 36.43 6.47
C LEU A 789 -18.28 36.96 7.69
N MET A 790 -17.32 36.19 8.19
CA MET A 790 -16.59 36.53 9.41
C MET A 790 -15.57 37.62 9.14
N GLU A 791 -15.63 38.68 9.91
CA GLU A 791 -14.64 39.76 9.92
C GLU A 791 -13.71 39.62 11.13
N PHE A 792 -12.44 39.95 10.92
CA PHE A 792 -11.48 40.13 12.01
C PHE A 792 -10.31 41.04 11.59
N HIS A 793 -10.53 42.35 11.61
CA HIS A 793 -9.47 43.31 11.28
C HIS A 793 -9.71 44.71 11.88
N GLU A 794 -8.63 45.44 12.18
CA GLU A 794 -8.67 46.88 12.49
C GLU A 794 -8.11 47.75 11.35
N ASP A 795 -7.53 47.11 10.33
CA ASP A 795 -6.90 47.75 9.18
C ASP A 795 -7.75 47.60 7.93
N SER A 796 -7.72 48.63 7.09
CA SER A 796 -8.28 48.64 5.74
C SER A 796 -7.25 49.25 4.79
N PHE A 797 -7.68 49.61 3.58
CA PHE A 797 -6.82 50.19 2.57
C PHE A 797 -7.62 51.10 1.64
N ILE A 798 -6.91 52.10 1.12
CA ILE A 798 -7.36 52.85 -0.06
C ILE A 798 -7.08 51.93 -1.27
N PRO A 799 -8.12 51.52 -2.03
CA PRO A 799 -7.93 50.64 -3.17
C PRO A 799 -7.02 51.30 -4.21
N PRO A 800 -6.18 50.51 -4.90
CA PRO A 800 -5.41 51.01 -6.05
C PRO A 800 -6.34 51.60 -7.12
N ALA A 801 -5.86 52.59 -7.87
CA ALA A 801 -6.68 53.32 -8.85
C ALA A 801 -7.32 52.44 -9.94
N ASN A 802 -6.73 51.28 -10.23
CA ASN A 802 -7.21 50.29 -11.21
C ASN A 802 -7.92 49.08 -10.58
N ALA A 803 -8.19 49.10 -9.27
CA ALA A 803 -8.96 48.07 -8.61
C ALA A 803 -10.44 48.17 -8.96
N VAL A 804 -11.08 47.02 -9.18
CA VAL A 804 -12.52 46.90 -9.36
C VAL A 804 -13.12 46.46 -8.02
N PRO A 805 -13.89 47.32 -7.33
CA PRO A 805 -14.53 46.95 -6.07
C PRO A 805 -15.64 45.93 -6.32
N LEU A 806 -15.66 44.85 -5.56
CA LEU A 806 -16.59 43.73 -5.72
C LEU A 806 -17.54 43.54 -4.54
N VAL A 807 -17.06 43.76 -3.32
CA VAL A 807 -17.87 43.67 -2.09
C VAL A 807 -17.61 44.92 -1.25
N GLU A 808 -18.69 45.49 -0.73
CA GLU A 808 -18.65 46.62 0.20
C GLU A 808 -19.27 46.24 1.56
N GLY A 809 -18.73 46.81 2.63
CA GLY A 809 -19.23 46.71 4.00
C GLY A 809 -19.60 48.08 4.59
N GLU A 810 -20.28 48.09 5.73
CA GLU A 810 -20.71 49.33 6.39
C GLU A 810 -19.57 49.98 7.20
N PHE A 811 -18.84 49.19 8.00
CA PHE A 811 -17.74 49.70 8.82
C PHE A 811 -16.44 49.83 8.01
N CYS A 812 -15.94 48.74 7.44
CA CYS A 812 -14.92 48.79 6.40
C CYS A 812 -15.57 48.74 5.03
N ARG A 813 -15.47 49.84 4.28
CA ARG A 813 -16.10 49.94 2.97
C ARG A 813 -15.50 48.97 1.95
N ASN A 814 -14.18 48.75 1.97
CA ASN A 814 -13.50 47.96 0.94
C ASN A 814 -13.33 46.50 1.41
N GLN A 815 -14.30 45.65 1.08
CA GLN A 815 -14.35 44.28 1.57
C GLN A 815 -13.82 43.25 0.58
N CYS A 816 -13.99 43.50 -0.72
CA CYS A 816 -13.30 42.72 -1.74
C CYS A 816 -13.07 43.55 -3.00
N PHE A 817 -11.93 43.34 -3.64
CA PHE A 817 -11.63 43.93 -4.95
C PHE A 817 -10.90 42.94 -5.86
N ARG A 818 -11.00 43.19 -7.16
CA ARG A 818 -10.19 42.53 -8.18
C ARG A 818 -9.24 43.53 -8.83
N ILE A 819 -8.01 43.10 -9.08
CA ILE A 819 -6.97 43.89 -9.73
C ILE A 819 -6.16 43.04 -10.70
N GLY A 820 -5.46 43.68 -11.63
CA GLY A 820 -4.64 42.98 -12.60
C GLY A 820 -5.44 42.06 -13.52
N LYS A 821 -4.85 40.93 -13.91
CA LYS A 821 -5.49 39.96 -14.80
C LYS A 821 -6.46 39.02 -14.08
N ALA A 822 -6.13 38.63 -12.84
CA ALA A 822 -6.90 37.64 -12.07
C ALA A 822 -6.57 37.65 -10.56
N SER A 823 -6.26 38.82 -9.99
CA SER A 823 -5.91 38.92 -8.56
C SER A 823 -7.07 39.47 -7.73
N TYR A 824 -7.34 38.82 -6.60
CA TYR A 824 -8.46 39.11 -5.71
C TYR A 824 -7.95 39.38 -4.30
N GLY A 825 -8.40 40.48 -3.70
CA GLY A 825 -8.23 40.77 -2.28
C GLY A 825 -9.56 40.58 -1.55
N PHE A 826 -9.57 39.78 -0.49
CA PHE A 826 -10.71 39.54 0.41
C PHE A 826 -10.34 40.03 1.80
N GLN A 827 -11.00 41.08 2.30
CA GLN A 827 -10.73 41.59 3.64
C GLN A 827 -11.37 40.70 4.73
N PHE A 828 -12.49 40.06 4.40
CA PHE A 828 -13.19 39.07 5.23
C PHE A 828 -12.59 37.66 5.18
N HIS A 829 -12.99 36.85 6.16
CA HIS A 829 -12.57 35.46 6.35
C HIS A 829 -13.66 34.47 5.91
N PHE A 830 -13.49 33.91 4.72
CA PHE A 830 -14.35 32.84 4.19
C PHE A 830 -13.66 31.46 4.23
N GLU A 831 -12.38 31.42 4.57
CA GLU A 831 -11.55 30.23 4.64
C GLU A 831 -11.69 29.45 5.95
N ILE A 832 -12.27 30.05 6.99
CA ILE A 832 -12.22 29.53 8.37
C ILE A 832 -13.25 28.42 8.63
N ASP A 833 -12.96 27.56 9.62
CA ASP A 833 -13.89 26.55 10.15
C ASP A 833 -14.28 26.81 11.61
N SER A 834 -15.18 26.00 12.16
CA SER A 834 -15.70 26.19 13.52
C SER A 834 -14.60 26.26 14.58
N LYS A 835 -13.51 25.48 14.43
CA LYS A 835 -12.41 25.44 15.39
C LYS A 835 -11.66 26.77 15.45
N ILE A 836 -11.47 27.42 14.31
CA ILE A 836 -10.82 28.72 14.25
C ILE A 836 -11.68 29.78 14.92
N ILE A 837 -13.00 29.75 14.68
CA ILE A 837 -13.94 30.70 15.28
C ILE A 837 -14.01 30.52 16.78
N GLU A 838 -14.18 29.27 17.27
CA GLU A 838 -14.16 28.94 18.70
C GLU A 838 -12.88 29.44 19.37
N LEU A 839 -11.73 29.24 18.71
CA LEU A 839 -10.45 29.74 19.20
C LEU A 839 -10.40 31.27 19.26
N TRP A 840 -10.93 31.96 18.25
CA TRP A 840 -11.00 33.43 18.24
C TRP A 840 -11.90 33.95 19.35
N ILE A 841 -13.08 33.36 19.55
CA ILE A 841 -13.99 33.68 20.66
C ILE A 841 -13.30 33.48 22.01
N GLN A 842 -12.66 32.33 22.21
CA GLN A 842 -11.97 32.01 23.45
C GLN A 842 -10.85 33.03 23.74
N ARG A 843 -10.06 33.39 22.74
CA ARG A 843 -8.99 34.38 22.87
C ARG A 843 -9.50 35.78 23.15
N PHE A 844 -10.63 36.14 22.56
CA PHE A 844 -11.28 37.43 22.82
C PHE A 844 -11.75 37.51 24.28
N ARG A 845 -12.51 36.51 24.74
CA ARG A 845 -13.02 36.41 26.12
C ARG A 845 -11.90 36.35 27.17
N SER A 846 -10.76 35.74 26.82
CA SER A 846 -9.60 35.60 27.73
C SER A 846 -8.57 36.74 27.63
N GLN A 847 -8.82 37.79 26.83
CA GLN A 847 -7.89 38.90 26.58
C GLN A 847 -6.49 38.41 26.11
N GLN A 848 -6.47 37.35 25.30
CA GLN A 848 -5.26 36.78 24.70
C GLN A 848 -5.14 37.19 23.23
N MET A 849 -5.44 38.45 22.92
CA MET A 849 -5.56 38.97 21.56
C MET A 849 -4.41 39.90 21.14
N GLY A 850 -3.40 40.07 21.99
CA GLY A 850 -2.27 40.96 21.71
C GLY A 850 -2.75 42.42 21.58
N ASN A 851 -2.46 43.06 20.45
CA ASN A 851 -2.81 44.46 20.20
C ASN A 851 -4.32 44.74 20.22
N TYR A 852 -5.17 43.73 19.97
CA TYR A 852 -6.63 43.87 19.98
C TYR A 852 -7.24 43.85 21.39
N ASN A 853 -6.47 43.60 22.45
CA ASN A 853 -6.99 43.61 23.83
C ASN A 853 -7.64 44.95 24.22
N LYS A 854 -7.22 46.05 23.59
CA LYS A 854 -7.83 47.39 23.75
C LYS A 854 -9.31 47.46 23.33
N TYR A 855 -9.80 46.49 22.58
CA TYR A 855 -11.19 46.41 22.11
C TYR A 855 -12.05 45.42 22.90
N SER A 856 -11.51 44.83 23.96
CA SER A 856 -12.23 43.81 24.74
C SER A 856 -13.56 44.32 25.34
N GLU A 857 -13.69 45.63 25.57
CA GLU A 857 -14.92 46.27 26.06
C GLU A 857 -16.00 46.48 24.98
N LEU A 858 -15.69 46.31 23.69
CA LEU A 858 -16.65 46.53 22.59
C LEU A 858 -17.53 45.32 22.30
N TYR A 859 -17.16 44.13 22.78
CA TYR A 859 -17.84 42.87 22.49
C TYR A 859 -18.08 42.13 23.81
N ASP A 860 -19.31 42.20 24.31
CA ASP A 860 -19.70 41.60 25.60
C ASP A 860 -20.07 40.11 25.47
N ASP A 861 -20.33 39.45 26.60
CA ASP A 861 -20.69 38.03 26.61
C ASP A 861 -21.97 37.75 25.80
N ALA A 862 -22.92 38.70 25.78
CA ALA A 862 -24.18 38.57 25.04
C ALA A 862 -23.95 38.54 23.51
N PHE A 863 -22.99 39.33 23.00
CA PHE A 863 -22.56 39.27 21.60
C PHE A 863 -22.04 37.87 21.25
N PHE A 864 -21.15 37.32 22.08
CA PHE A 864 -20.56 36.00 21.84
C PHE A 864 -21.57 34.86 21.96
N GLU A 865 -22.47 34.89 22.94
CA GLU A 865 -23.55 33.90 23.09
C GLU A 865 -24.48 33.90 21.87
N THR A 866 -24.83 35.09 21.35
CA THR A 866 -25.64 35.22 20.14
C THR A 866 -24.93 34.64 18.92
N MET A 867 -23.64 34.96 18.76
CA MET A 867 -22.83 34.44 17.66
C MET A 867 -22.66 32.91 17.74
N GLU A 868 -22.43 32.36 18.93
CA GLU A 868 -22.33 30.90 19.17
C GLU A 868 -23.65 30.19 18.86
N ALA A 869 -24.80 30.79 19.17
CA ALA A 869 -26.12 30.23 18.88
C ALA A 869 -26.44 30.20 17.37
N GLU A 870 -26.01 31.22 16.61
CA GLU A 870 -26.20 31.30 15.15
C GLU A 870 -25.11 30.58 14.35
N LEU A 871 -24.00 30.20 14.99
CA LEU A 871 -22.79 29.71 14.34
C LEU A 871 -23.02 28.56 13.34
N PRO A 872 -23.86 27.53 13.62
CA PRO A 872 -24.10 26.45 12.65
C PRO A 872 -24.69 26.95 11.32
N LEU A 873 -25.59 27.93 11.38
CA LEU A 873 -26.23 28.50 10.19
C LEU A 873 -25.26 29.40 9.42
N LEU A 874 -24.54 30.26 10.14
CA LEU A 874 -23.54 31.18 9.58
C LEU A 874 -22.39 30.41 8.89
N LEU A 875 -21.91 29.33 9.52
CA LEU A 875 -20.92 28.43 8.94
C LEU A 875 -21.42 27.72 7.69
N THR A 876 -22.67 27.25 7.68
CA THR A 876 -23.25 26.59 6.50
C THR A 876 -23.25 27.53 5.30
N GLY A 877 -23.66 28.80 5.51
CA GLY A 877 -23.61 29.83 4.46
C GLY A 877 -22.19 30.13 3.99
N SER A 878 -21.28 30.41 4.93
CA SER A 878 -19.87 30.73 4.65
C SER A 878 -19.14 29.59 3.93
N GLN A 879 -19.37 28.34 4.31
CA GLN A 879 -18.80 27.16 3.65
C GLN A 879 -19.31 27.00 2.21
N ALA A 880 -20.62 27.17 1.99
CA ALA A 880 -21.17 27.13 0.64
C ALA A 880 -20.61 28.25 -0.27
N PHE A 881 -20.39 29.44 0.30
CA PHE A 881 -19.70 30.53 -0.38
C PHE A 881 -18.24 30.17 -0.70
N CYS A 882 -17.50 29.65 0.28
CA CYS A 882 -16.11 29.23 0.11
C CYS A 882 -15.94 28.16 -0.96
N SER A 883 -16.78 27.11 -0.94
CA SER A 883 -16.81 26.06 -1.97
C SER A 883 -16.98 26.61 -3.38
N ARG A 884 -17.91 27.55 -3.55
CA ARG A 884 -18.15 28.19 -4.84
C ARG A 884 -16.97 29.04 -5.29
N VAL A 885 -16.45 29.88 -4.40
CA VAL A 885 -15.31 30.77 -4.67
C VAL A 885 -14.06 29.95 -5.02
N ALA A 886 -13.78 28.89 -4.26
CA ALA A 886 -12.65 27.99 -4.51
C ALA A 886 -12.75 27.31 -5.89
N ALA A 887 -13.92 26.77 -6.24
CA ALA A 887 -14.14 26.15 -7.55
C ALA A 887 -13.99 27.15 -8.70
N ASN A 888 -14.59 28.33 -8.59
CA ASN A 888 -14.50 29.35 -9.63
C ASN A 888 -13.08 29.92 -9.76
N TRP A 889 -12.38 30.09 -8.65
CA TRP A 889 -10.99 30.54 -8.65
C TRP A 889 -10.06 29.49 -9.26
N LEU A 890 -10.24 28.19 -8.97
CA LEU A 890 -9.48 27.12 -9.63
C LEU A 890 -9.77 27.02 -11.13
N ARG A 891 -11.00 27.32 -11.59
CA ARG A 891 -11.28 27.44 -13.04
C ARG A 891 -10.46 28.54 -13.69
N LEU A 892 -10.24 29.66 -13.00
CA LEU A 892 -9.32 30.70 -13.50
C LEU A 892 -7.89 30.17 -13.58
N CYS A 893 -7.41 29.44 -12.57
CA CYS A 893 -6.08 28.81 -12.60
C CYS A 893 -5.93 27.82 -13.77
N ALA A 894 -6.90 26.91 -13.93
CA ALA A 894 -6.93 25.91 -15.00
C ALA A 894 -6.93 26.54 -16.39
N LYS A 895 -7.81 27.53 -16.62
CA LYS A 895 -7.89 28.26 -17.89
C LYS A 895 -6.58 28.97 -18.24
N ARG A 896 -5.88 29.51 -17.25
CA ARG A 896 -4.62 30.25 -17.48
C ARG A 896 -3.45 29.31 -17.73
N ARG A 897 -3.43 28.15 -17.08
CA ARG A 897 -2.47 27.08 -17.37
C ARG A 897 -2.59 26.60 -18.81
N SER A 898 -3.81 26.41 -19.33
CA SER A 898 -4.02 25.99 -20.72
C SER A 898 -3.75 27.09 -21.76
N GLU A 899 -3.87 28.38 -21.41
CA GLU A 899 -3.46 29.50 -22.27
C GLU A 899 -1.93 29.69 -22.32
N ALA A 900 -1.18 29.17 -21.34
CA ALA A 900 0.28 29.28 -21.25
C ALA A 900 1.03 28.08 -21.85
N GLN A 901 0.35 26.95 -22.05
CA GLN A 901 0.82 25.76 -22.76
C GLN A 901 0.51 25.87 -24.27
#